data_AF-A0A3M2BHX3-F1
#
_entry.id   AF-A0A3M2BHX3-F1
#
_cell.length_a   1.000
_cell.length_b   1.000
_cell.length_c   1.000
_cell.angle_alpha   90.00
_cell.angle_beta   90.00
_cell.angle_gamma   90.00
#
_symmetry.space_group_name_H-M   'P 1'
#
loop_
_entity.id
_entity.type
_entity.pdbx_description
1 polymer ?
#
loop_
_entity_poly.entity_id
_entity_poly.type
_entity_poly.pdbx_seq_one_letter_code
_entity_poly.pdbx_strand_id
1 'polypeptide(L)'
;MQEMLPKPQPAGGLRKRRKVVILCARNDVEGVHGQHMHARVTYAALELPPMHAINEFVGTLNGILFSNFTVYALLITGVIFTVWSVFGQTRALTHGVAVVRGKYDDKNDPGAINHFQALSAALSATVGLGNIGGVAVAVALGGPGAILWMWVIGFVGMALKMTEVTQSMLYRNTDDPENPHGGPMFVVKKGLTESSALRVIAGITFAAVTLFLTFLAYRAFDNNWIALVPGIILALTFCGLAFVKGSALGTLIGSVFVVTLIISAITGGNMFQVWNVGDITFTYFQVPQVATGSILTVLVGLVIIGGIKRIGAVAGRIVPFMCIIYILAAAYVLLTNASEIPSGLALIVRSGLPDFLGGSAPDPTGAFLGGTFGYAAMWGIKRALFSSEAGQGSSPIAHSAARTDEPVREGIVAGLEPFIDTIVVCTLTALVILTSGAYKREAEASYASADEIRIVATEDGSAWTLESESLPRMTDDARRIRRTPEGASGWRDGETVFMIVEADVDPNTGRDLRRISGTVSRGEADKWMVQWGTLASEIKPFFRTGPDGQPDLGIYGDYAGASMTAYAFDRSAPGLGKIVVTIAAWLFALSTMISWSYYGEQGVYFLFGFLGDRKIKPLVLLYKFVYCLLIFLTGVAAMKIFPGGADNKIALIGTDEELDTWTTLGLGVMLVANIPIMLLFGSRAMKAYHAYIRRLKAGEMEPHDAPDLADVMEGHDVE
;
A
#
# COMPACT_ATOMS: atom_id res chain seq x y z
N MET A 1 7.69 -10.96 70.88
CA MET A 1 8.22 -9.93 71.79
C MET A 1 8.74 -8.79 70.94
N GLN A 2 7.95 -7.72 70.88
CA GLN A 2 8.35 -6.40 70.39
C GLN A 2 9.20 -5.72 71.45
N GLU A 3 10.25 -5.01 71.02
CA GLU A 3 10.93 -3.86 71.63
C GLU A 3 12.06 -3.52 70.63
N MET A 4 12.48 -2.29 70.32
CA MET A 4 12.11 -0.93 70.64
C MET A 4 12.89 -0.05 69.63
N LEU A 5 12.24 1.03 69.16
CA LEU A 5 12.73 2.19 68.37
C LEU A 5 14.09 2.78 68.86
N PRO A 6 14.86 3.61 68.07
CA PRO A 6 14.35 4.83 67.42
C PRO A 6 14.98 5.31 66.08
N LYS A 7 14.23 6.20 65.41
CA LYS A 7 14.74 7.23 64.48
C LYS A 7 15.04 8.52 65.26
N PRO A 8 15.99 9.36 64.81
CA PRO A 8 15.57 10.61 64.16
C PRO A 8 16.43 11.04 62.93
N GLN A 9 15.81 11.84 62.06
CA GLN A 9 16.36 12.55 60.88
C GLN A 9 17.31 13.73 61.26
N PRO A 10 17.77 14.65 60.37
CA PRO A 10 17.91 14.69 58.88
C PRO A 10 19.30 15.18 58.40
N ALA A 11 19.61 15.07 57.10
CA ALA A 11 20.13 16.19 56.25
C ALA A 11 20.74 15.71 54.92
N GLY A 12 20.27 16.29 53.82
CA GLY A 12 21.13 16.82 52.77
C GLY A 12 21.55 15.92 51.61
N GLY A 13 21.14 16.31 50.39
CA GLY A 13 22.08 16.33 49.26
C GLY A 13 21.86 15.32 48.13
N LEU A 14 21.23 15.81 47.07
CA LEU A 14 21.30 15.39 45.66
C LEU A 14 22.31 14.28 45.26
N ARG A 15 21.79 13.21 44.64
CA ARG A 15 22.11 12.76 43.26
C ARG A 15 21.31 11.49 42.91
N LYS A 16 20.25 11.62 42.09
CA LYS A 16 19.59 10.45 41.45
C LYS A 16 20.52 9.87 40.39
N ARG A 17 21.22 8.77 40.70
CA ARG A 17 21.85 7.90 39.70
C ARG A 17 20.80 6.96 39.11
N ARG A 18 20.74 6.88 37.78
CA ARG A 18 20.03 5.84 37.02
C ARG A 18 20.61 4.48 37.39
N LYS A 19 19.77 3.51 37.78
CA LYS A 19 20.16 2.10 37.82
C LYS A 19 20.00 1.53 36.42
N VAL A 20 21.13 1.21 35.79
CA VAL A 20 21.22 0.20 34.73
C VAL A 20 21.29 -1.14 35.47
N VAL A 21 20.35 -2.04 35.19
CA VAL A 21 20.40 -3.41 35.71
C VAL A 21 21.32 -4.18 34.78
N ILE A 22 22.56 -4.44 35.24
CA ILE A 22 23.47 -5.41 34.65
C ILE A 22 23.21 -6.72 35.39
N LEU A 23 22.62 -7.71 34.73
CA LEU A 23 22.53 -9.08 35.25
C LEU A 23 23.90 -9.73 35.11
N CYS A 24 24.62 -9.85 36.23
CA CYS A 24 25.80 -10.72 36.33
C CYS A 24 25.35 -12.19 36.35
N ALA A 25 25.93 -13.01 35.48
CA ALA A 25 25.87 -14.47 35.57
C ALA A 25 26.46 -14.93 36.92
N ARG A 26 25.67 -15.71 37.67
CA ARG A 26 26.09 -16.35 38.91
C ARG A 26 26.59 -17.75 38.54
N ASN A 27 27.90 -17.98 38.65
CA ASN A 27 28.48 -19.31 38.60
C ASN A 27 28.33 -19.95 39.98
N ASP A 28 27.37 -20.86 40.15
CA ASP A 28 27.38 -21.80 41.26
C ASP A 28 27.99 -23.11 40.76
N VAL A 29 29.21 -23.40 41.21
CA VAL A 29 29.89 -24.68 41.02
C VAL A 29 29.94 -25.35 42.39
N GLU A 30 29.09 -26.35 42.60
CA GLU A 30 29.27 -27.36 43.65
C GLU A 30 29.23 -28.75 42.99
N GLY A 31 30.27 -29.53 43.29
CA GLY A 31 30.74 -30.61 42.43
C GLY A 31 30.10 -31.99 42.62
N VAL A 32 30.26 -32.83 41.60
CA VAL A 32 30.24 -34.29 41.68
C VAL A 32 31.26 -34.88 40.69
N HIS A 33 31.95 -35.92 41.15
CA HIS A 33 32.96 -36.73 40.46
C HIS A 33 32.51 -37.35 39.13
N GLY A 34 33.42 -37.36 38.15
CA GLY A 34 33.66 -38.53 37.27
C GLY A 34 32.90 -38.61 35.94
N GLN A 35 33.70 -38.65 34.86
CA GLN A 35 33.41 -39.11 33.49
C GLN A 35 32.83 -38.11 32.46
N HIS A 36 33.76 -37.67 31.59
CA HIS A 36 33.59 -37.19 30.21
C HIS A 36 32.26 -36.53 29.81
N MET A 37 32.18 -35.20 29.97
CA MET A 37 31.24 -34.36 29.22
C MET A 37 31.94 -33.74 28.01
N HIS A 38 31.44 -34.06 26.81
CA HIS A 38 31.53 -33.15 25.68
C HIS A 38 30.77 -31.88 26.04
N ALA A 39 31.48 -30.75 26.14
CA ALA A 39 30.85 -29.44 26.28
C ALA A 39 30.06 -29.13 24.99
N ARG A 40 28.76 -29.42 24.99
CA ARG A 40 27.83 -28.79 24.06
C ARG A 40 27.65 -27.36 24.55
N VAL A 41 28.19 -26.42 23.79
CA VAL A 41 27.85 -24.99 23.93
C VAL A 41 26.38 -24.86 23.51
N THR A 42 25.49 -24.81 24.48
CA THR A 42 24.10 -24.41 24.24
C THR A 42 24.12 -22.91 23.94
N TYR A 43 23.87 -22.55 22.69
CA TYR A 43 23.59 -21.16 22.33
C TYR A 43 22.30 -20.76 23.05
N ALA A 44 22.42 -20.00 24.14
CA ALA A 44 21.30 -19.25 24.67
C ALA A 44 20.86 -18.27 23.57
N ALA A 45 19.61 -18.37 23.13
CA ALA A 45 18.99 -17.46 22.18
C ALA A 45 19.16 -16.02 22.68
N LEU A 46 20.09 -15.30 22.05
CA LEU A 46 20.48 -13.94 22.38
C LEU A 46 19.59 -13.00 21.56
N GLU A 47 18.80 -12.20 22.26
CA GLU A 47 18.21 -10.91 21.85
C GLU A 47 17.47 -10.89 20.49
N LEU A 48 16.14 -10.75 20.55
CA LEU A 48 15.32 -10.34 19.40
C LEU A 48 16.02 -9.19 18.65
N PRO A 49 16.19 -9.28 17.31
CA PRO A 49 17.01 -8.33 16.59
C PRO A 49 16.40 -6.91 16.67
N PRO A 50 17.23 -5.84 16.56
CA PRO A 50 16.78 -4.45 16.53
C PRO A 50 15.68 -4.18 15.48
N MET A 51 15.57 -5.02 14.44
CA MET A 51 14.55 -4.93 13.40
C MET A 51 13.11 -5.16 13.89
N HIS A 52 12.88 -6.05 14.85
CA HIS A 52 11.51 -6.31 15.34
C HIS A 52 10.95 -5.07 16.07
N ALA A 53 11.76 -4.48 16.95
CA ALA A 53 11.42 -3.23 17.65
C ALA A 53 11.23 -2.06 16.67
N ILE A 54 12.01 -2.00 15.59
CA ILE A 54 11.83 -1.00 14.53
C ILE A 54 10.49 -1.20 13.80
N ASN A 55 10.16 -2.43 13.42
CA ASN A 55 8.91 -2.72 12.71
C ASN A 55 7.68 -2.44 13.60
N GLU A 56 7.72 -2.80 14.88
CA GLU A 56 6.66 -2.47 15.85
C GLU A 56 6.49 -0.95 16.02
N PHE A 57 7.62 -0.23 16.12
CA PHE A 57 7.63 1.23 16.16
C PHE A 57 6.99 1.86 14.92
N VAL A 58 7.37 1.40 13.71
CA VAL A 58 6.80 1.89 12.46
C VAL A 58 5.32 1.52 12.33
N GLY A 59 4.93 0.31 12.73
CA GLY A 59 3.54 -0.13 12.76
C GLY A 59 2.67 0.77 13.66
N THR A 60 3.20 1.16 14.82
CA THR A 60 2.54 2.13 15.72
C THR A 60 2.36 3.50 15.05
N LEU A 61 3.40 4.01 14.37
CA LEU A 61 3.31 5.26 13.61
C LEU A 61 2.28 5.18 12.47
N ASN A 62 2.21 4.05 11.77
CA ASN A 62 1.20 3.82 10.73
C ASN A 62 -0.22 3.89 11.29
N GLY A 63 -0.46 3.31 12.47
CA GLY A 63 -1.75 3.41 13.16
C GLY A 63 -2.17 4.85 13.45
N ILE A 64 -1.21 5.73 13.74
CA ILE A 64 -1.45 7.16 13.98
C ILE A 64 -1.71 7.90 12.67
N LEU A 65 -0.87 7.70 11.67
CA LEU A 65 -0.96 8.38 10.37
C LEU A 65 -2.22 8.00 9.60
N PHE A 66 -2.62 6.72 9.64
CA PHE A 66 -3.86 6.20 9.07
C PHE A 66 -4.97 6.04 10.10
N SER A 67 -4.93 6.86 11.15
CA SER A 67 -6.06 6.97 12.07
C SER A 67 -7.33 7.39 11.31
N ASN A 68 -8.48 7.05 11.90
CA ASN A 68 -9.78 7.41 11.33
C ASN A 68 -9.89 8.92 11.03
N PHE A 69 -9.18 9.77 11.78
CA PHE A 69 -9.13 11.20 11.56
C PHE A 69 -8.54 11.59 10.19
N THR A 70 -7.40 11.01 9.80
CA THR A 70 -6.77 11.29 8.50
C THR A 70 -7.68 10.85 7.35
N VAL A 71 -8.24 9.66 7.49
CA VAL A 71 -9.18 9.08 6.53
C VAL A 71 -10.42 9.97 6.34
N TYR A 72 -11.04 10.39 7.44
CA TYR A 72 -12.20 11.29 7.37
C TYR A 72 -11.86 12.69 6.86
N ALA A 73 -10.71 13.24 7.26
CA ALA A 73 -10.26 14.55 6.77
C ALA A 73 -10.11 14.55 5.24
N LEU A 74 -9.57 13.45 4.68
CA LEU A 74 -9.43 13.30 3.24
C LEU A 74 -10.78 13.13 2.53
N LEU A 75 -11.67 12.27 3.05
CA LEU A 75 -13.03 12.11 2.52
C LEU A 75 -13.78 13.45 2.51
N ILE A 76 -13.75 14.19 3.62
CA ILE A 76 -14.35 15.52 3.74
C ILE A 76 -13.75 16.49 2.72
N THR A 77 -12.42 16.48 2.56
CA THR A 77 -11.73 17.31 1.56
C THR A 77 -12.21 16.98 0.14
N GLY A 78 -12.40 15.69 -0.19
CA GLY A 78 -12.93 15.26 -1.48
C GLY A 78 -14.38 15.69 -1.70
N VAL A 79 -15.22 15.62 -0.67
CA VAL A 79 -16.60 16.12 -0.73
C VAL A 79 -16.62 17.64 -0.93
N ILE A 80 -15.78 18.39 -0.20
CA ILE A 80 -15.65 19.84 -0.35
C ILE A 80 -15.32 20.20 -1.81
N PHE A 81 -14.29 19.58 -2.39
CA PHE A 81 -13.91 19.88 -3.78
C PHE A 81 -14.90 19.34 -4.82
N THR A 82 -15.62 18.25 -4.52
CA THR A 82 -16.72 17.77 -5.36
C THR A 82 -17.82 18.82 -5.46
N VAL A 83 -18.26 19.38 -4.32
CA VAL A 83 -19.29 20.42 -4.29
C VAL A 83 -18.76 21.72 -4.89
N TRP A 84 -17.54 22.13 -4.53
CA TRP A 84 -16.96 23.39 -4.99
C TRP A 84 -16.69 23.41 -6.50
N SER A 85 -16.29 22.28 -7.09
CA SER A 85 -16.13 22.15 -8.54
C SER A 85 -17.46 21.93 -9.30
N VAL A 86 -18.58 21.88 -8.57
CA VAL A 86 -19.92 21.59 -9.10
C VAL A 86 -19.92 20.29 -9.88
N PHE A 87 -19.60 19.20 -9.18
CA PHE A 87 -19.47 17.84 -9.70
C PHE A 87 -18.52 17.75 -10.92
N GLY A 88 -17.31 18.27 -10.76
CA GLY A 88 -16.27 18.27 -11.80
C GLY A 88 -15.91 16.89 -12.36
N GLN A 89 -16.27 15.81 -11.67
CA GLN A 89 -16.19 14.43 -12.16
C GLN A 89 -16.81 14.24 -13.54
N THR A 90 -17.98 14.87 -13.76
CA THR A 90 -18.68 14.81 -15.05
C THR A 90 -17.84 15.40 -16.19
N ARG A 91 -17.03 16.42 -15.88
CA ARG A 91 -16.14 17.08 -16.84
C ARG A 91 -14.89 16.25 -17.11
N ALA A 92 -14.35 15.58 -16.11
CA ALA A 92 -13.27 14.61 -16.31
C ALA A 92 -13.71 13.55 -17.35
N LEU A 93 -14.92 12.99 -17.19
CA LEU A 93 -15.46 11.95 -18.08
C LEU A 93 -15.91 12.45 -19.47
N THR A 94 -15.98 13.76 -19.70
CA THR A 94 -16.43 14.34 -20.98
C THR A 94 -15.30 15.16 -21.61
N HIS A 95 -15.04 16.35 -21.06
CA HIS A 95 -13.97 17.23 -21.49
C HIS A 95 -12.58 16.60 -21.32
N GLY A 96 -12.31 15.94 -20.19
CA GLY A 96 -11.02 15.27 -19.95
C GLY A 96 -10.73 14.19 -20.99
N VAL A 97 -11.73 13.43 -21.42
CA VAL A 97 -11.59 12.44 -22.51
C VAL A 97 -11.27 13.12 -23.84
N ALA A 98 -11.87 14.27 -24.14
CA ALA A 98 -11.56 15.03 -25.35
C ALA A 98 -10.11 15.57 -25.34
N VAL A 99 -9.65 16.07 -24.19
CA VAL A 99 -8.27 16.54 -23.99
C VAL A 99 -7.26 15.40 -24.16
N VAL A 100 -7.50 14.24 -23.54
CA VAL A 100 -6.61 13.06 -23.66
C VAL A 100 -6.55 12.50 -25.08
N ARG A 101 -7.59 12.73 -25.90
CA ARG A 101 -7.59 12.41 -27.34
C ARG A 101 -6.83 13.43 -28.18
N GLY A 102 -6.20 14.42 -27.55
CA GLY A 102 -5.39 15.43 -28.19
C GLY A 102 -6.16 16.60 -28.79
N LYS A 103 -7.49 16.73 -28.63
CA LYS A 103 -8.30 17.81 -29.28
C LYS A 103 -7.93 19.24 -28.88
N TYR A 104 -7.14 19.38 -27.84
CA TYR A 104 -6.70 20.64 -27.24
C TYR A 104 -5.18 20.65 -27.08
N ASP A 105 -4.44 19.82 -27.82
CA ASP A 105 -2.98 19.80 -27.77
C ASP A 105 -2.42 20.96 -28.61
N ASP A 106 -1.39 21.64 -28.10
CA ASP A 106 -0.62 22.62 -28.87
C ASP A 106 0.88 22.31 -28.71
N LYS A 107 1.63 22.26 -29.82
CA LYS A 107 3.07 22.02 -29.80
C LYS A 107 3.87 23.14 -29.17
N ASN A 108 3.33 24.36 -29.18
CA ASN A 108 3.98 25.55 -28.66
C ASN A 108 3.80 25.70 -27.16
N ASP A 109 2.89 24.93 -26.55
CA ASP A 109 2.66 24.96 -25.12
C ASP A 109 3.90 24.45 -24.34
N PRO A 110 4.13 24.95 -23.11
CA PRO A 110 5.24 24.48 -22.29
C PRO A 110 4.98 23.08 -21.74
N GLY A 111 5.94 22.18 -21.90
CA GLY A 111 5.95 20.84 -21.31
C GLY A 111 6.63 19.79 -22.19
N ALA A 112 6.89 18.62 -21.61
CA ALA A 112 7.74 17.61 -22.22
C ALA A 112 6.96 16.50 -22.95
N ILE A 113 5.73 16.20 -22.49
CA ILE A 113 4.90 15.09 -22.98
C ILE A 113 3.45 15.53 -23.17
N ASN A 114 2.67 14.89 -24.04
CA ASN A 114 1.27 15.25 -24.26
C ASN A 114 0.35 14.80 -23.10
N HIS A 115 -0.92 15.21 -23.13
CA HIS A 115 -1.90 14.90 -22.09
C HIS A 115 -2.12 13.38 -21.90
N PHE A 116 -2.09 12.62 -22.99
CA PHE A 116 -2.26 11.16 -22.94
C PHE A 116 -1.08 10.47 -22.25
N GLN A 117 0.14 10.88 -22.57
CA GLN A 117 1.37 10.36 -21.98
C GLN A 117 1.48 10.75 -20.51
N ALA A 118 1.07 11.97 -20.15
CA ALA A 118 1.01 12.42 -18.77
C ALA A 118 0.01 11.61 -17.94
N LEU A 119 -1.23 11.44 -18.45
CA LEU A 119 -2.22 10.57 -17.83
C LEU A 119 -1.73 9.12 -17.75
N SER A 120 -1.10 8.60 -18.80
CA SER A 120 -0.57 7.24 -18.81
C SER A 120 0.57 7.07 -17.80
N ALA A 121 1.46 8.05 -17.67
CA ALA A 121 2.53 8.04 -16.67
C ALA A 121 1.99 8.14 -15.24
N ALA A 122 0.91 8.88 -15.01
CA ALA A 122 0.25 8.92 -13.71
C ALA A 122 -0.51 7.62 -13.41
N LEU A 123 -1.26 7.11 -14.39
CA LEU A 123 -1.98 5.83 -14.33
C LEU A 123 -1.04 4.65 -14.13
N SER A 124 0.18 4.65 -14.68
CA SER A 124 1.10 3.54 -14.45
C SER A 124 1.55 3.43 -12.99
N ALA A 125 1.55 4.54 -12.24
CA ALA A 125 1.82 4.54 -10.80
C ALA A 125 0.64 4.00 -9.98
N THR A 126 -0.59 4.38 -10.35
CA THR A 126 -1.82 4.06 -9.60
C THR A 126 -2.39 2.68 -9.97
N VAL A 127 -2.45 2.39 -11.28
CA VAL A 127 -2.85 1.10 -11.83
C VAL A 127 -1.68 0.11 -11.72
N GLY A 128 -1.52 -0.46 -10.54
CA GLY A 128 -0.44 -1.36 -10.16
C GLY A 128 -0.94 -2.66 -9.54
N LEU A 129 -0.03 -3.40 -8.90
CA LEU A 129 -0.40 -4.61 -8.16
C LEU A 129 -1.40 -4.35 -7.01
N GLY A 130 -1.57 -3.08 -6.59
CA GLY A 130 -2.64 -2.66 -5.67
C GLY A 130 -4.05 -2.94 -6.20
N ASN A 131 -4.29 -2.82 -7.51
CA ASN A 131 -5.60 -3.09 -8.12
C ASN A 131 -5.95 -4.58 -8.21
N ILE A 132 -4.92 -5.42 -8.23
CA ILE A 132 -5.06 -6.87 -8.32
C ILE A 132 -5.05 -7.44 -6.91
N GLY A 133 -3.98 -7.21 -6.16
CA GLY A 133 -3.78 -7.78 -4.83
C GLY A 133 -4.38 -6.96 -3.69
N GLY A 134 -4.33 -5.63 -3.76
CA GLY A 134 -4.90 -4.76 -2.72
C GLY A 134 -6.42 -4.90 -2.61
N VAL A 135 -7.12 -5.10 -3.74
CA VAL A 135 -8.56 -5.42 -3.75
C VAL A 135 -8.83 -6.76 -3.08
N ALA A 136 -8.00 -7.77 -3.37
CA ALA A 136 -8.15 -9.08 -2.73
C ALA A 136 -7.97 -9.00 -1.21
N VAL A 137 -6.98 -8.25 -0.74
CA VAL A 137 -6.78 -7.96 0.70
C VAL A 137 -8.00 -7.21 1.26
N ALA A 138 -8.54 -6.22 0.54
CA ALA A 138 -9.73 -5.47 0.96
C ALA A 138 -10.94 -6.39 1.17
N VAL A 139 -11.18 -7.33 0.24
CA VAL A 139 -12.28 -8.29 0.32
C VAL A 139 -12.01 -9.35 1.40
N ALA A 140 -10.78 -9.82 1.53
CA ALA A 140 -10.41 -10.87 2.49
C ALA A 140 -10.47 -10.40 3.95
N LEU A 141 -10.14 -9.13 4.21
CA LEU A 141 -10.12 -8.53 5.55
C LEU A 141 -11.38 -7.71 5.82
N GLY A 142 -11.70 -6.74 4.96
CA GLY A 142 -12.84 -5.84 5.12
C GLY A 142 -14.17 -6.43 4.64
N GLY A 143 -14.15 -7.54 3.90
CA GLY A 143 -15.35 -8.13 3.29
C GLY A 143 -15.82 -7.40 2.03
N PRO A 144 -16.88 -7.92 1.38
CA PRO A 144 -17.45 -7.33 0.15
C PRO A 144 -17.88 -5.86 0.30
N GLY A 145 -18.27 -5.44 1.51
CA GLY A 145 -18.68 -4.07 1.80
C GLY A 145 -17.59 -3.03 1.63
N ALA A 146 -16.31 -3.45 1.69
CA ALA A 146 -15.18 -2.56 1.44
C ALA A 146 -15.23 -1.94 0.03
N ILE A 147 -15.76 -2.67 -0.95
CA ILE A 147 -15.82 -2.23 -2.35
C ILE A 147 -16.77 -1.04 -2.53
N LEU A 148 -17.87 -0.97 -1.78
CA LEU A 148 -18.76 0.20 -1.81
C LEU A 148 -18.01 1.47 -1.40
N TRP A 149 -17.22 1.37 -0.33
CA TRP A 149 -16.43 2.49 0.17
C TRP A 149 -15.26 2.82 -0.73
N MET A 150 -14.71 1.83 -1.44
CA MET A 150 -13.78 2.09 -2.52
C MET A 150 -14.44 2.93 -3.63
N TRP A 151 -15.69 2.67 -4.01
CA TRP A 151 -16.40 3.49 -5.01
C TRP A 151 -16.64 4.92 -4.54
N VAL A 152 -17.05 5.10 -3.28
CA VAL A 152 -17.24 6.43 -2.68
C VAL A 152 -15.94 7.24 -2.79
N ILE A 153 -14.82 6.63 -2.39
CA ILE A 153 -13.51 7.26 -2.45
C ILE A 153 -13.03 7.46 -3.88
N GLY A 154 -13.25 6.52 -4.79
CA GLY A 154 -12.95 6.68 -6.22
C GLY A 154 -13.66 7.92 -6.77
N PHE A 155 -14.95 8.09 -6.47
CA PHE A 155 -15.74 9.23 -6.93
C PHE A 155 -15.31 10.58 -6.37
N VAL A 156 -15.12 10.69 -5.04
CA VAL A 156 -14.62 11.96 -4.46
C VAL A 156 -13.13 12.19 -4.77
N GLY A 157 -12.39 11.12 -5.00
CA GLY A 157 -10.99 11.09 -5.38
C GLY A 157 -10.75 11.75 -6.72
N MET A 158 -11.68 11.62 -7.67
CA MET A 158 -11.63 12.36 -8.96
C MET A 158 -11.55 13.87 -8.73
N ALA A 159 -12.31 14.41 -7.77
CA ALA A 159 -12.28 15.85 -7.45
C ALA A 159 -11.00 16.25 -6.69
N LEU A 160 -10.50 15.37 -5.81
CA LEU A 160 -9.20 15.56 -5.15
C LEU A 160 -8.09 15.66 -6.19
N LYS A 161 -7.98 14.66 -7.07
CA LYS A 161 -6.98 14.54 -8.13
C LYS A 161 -6.99 15.76 -9.05
N MET A 162 -8.17 16.14 -9.52
CA MET A 162 -8.34 17.33 -10.35
C MET A 162 -7.84 18.60 -9.66
N THR A 163 -8.08 18.73 -8.36
CA THR A 163 -7.65 19.90 -7.59
C THR A 163 -6.15 19.92 -7.34
N GLU A 164 -5.54 18.81 -6.90
CA GLU A 164 -4.10 18.75 -6.61
C GLU A 164 -3.24 18.88 -7.86
N VAL A 165 -3.70 18.33 -8.99
CA VAL A 165 -3.04 18.52 -10.28
C VAL A 165 -3.18 19.96 -10.75
N THR A 166 -4.38 20.55 -10.69
CA THR A 166 -4.56 21.99 -11.01
C THR A 166 -3.62 22.87 -10.18
N GLN A 167 -3.49 22.59 -8.87
CA GLN A 167 -2.56 23.32 -8.00
C GLN A 167 -1.13 23.15 -8.49
N SER A 168 -0.67 21.93 -8.70
CA SER A 168 0.71 21.69 -9.13
C SER A 168 1.02 22.33 -10.47
N MET A 169 0.07 22.31 -11.41
CA MET A 169 0.19 22.98 -12.71
C MET A 169 0.24 24.51 -12.59
N LEU A 170 -0.44 25.12 -11.60
CA LEU A 170 -0.34 26.56 -11.33
C LEU A 170 1.04 26.97 -10.78
N TYR A 171 1.77 26.06 -10.12
CA TYR A 171 3.06 26.35 -9.47
C TYR A 171 4.25 25.61 -10.06
N ARG A 172 4.06 24.83 -11.13
CA ARG A 172 5.16 24.09 -11.76
C ARG A 172 6.26 25.03 -12.25
N ASN A 173 7.45 24.50 -12.38
CA ASN A 173 8.57 25.16 -13.02
C ASN A 173 8.71 24.62 -14.45
N THR A 174 8.68 25.52 -15.43
CA THR A 174 8.89 25.25 -16.85
C THR A 174 10.07 26.05 -17.41
N ASP A 175 11.00 26.51 -16.55
CA ASP A 175 12.24 27.19 -16.96
C ASP A 175 13.04 26.32 -17.96
N ASP A 176 13.00 25.00 -17.76
CA ASP A 176 13.39 23.98 -18.74
C ASP A 176 12.12 23.25 -19.22
N PRO A 177 11.56 23.61 -20.39
CA PRO A 177 10.36 22.97 -20.93
C PRO A 177 10.52 21.47 -21.19
N GLU A 178 11.76 21.01 -21.38
CA GLU A 178 12.10 19.61 -21.64
C GLU A 178 12.13 18.78 -20.36
N ASN A 179 12.23 19.43 -19.19
CA ASN A 179 12.21 18.80 -17.88
C ASN A 179 11.44 19.64 -16.85
N PRO A 180 10.10 19.78 -16.99
CA PRO A 180 9.30 20.53 -16.05
C PRO A 180 9.32 19.89 -14.65
N HIS A 181 9.28 20.73 -13.62
CA HIS A 181 9.28 20.29 -12.23
C HIS A 181 8.03 20.77 -11.50
N GLY A 182 7.27 19.86 -10.90
CA GLY A 182 6.06 20.23 -10.15
C GLY A 182 5.65 19.18 -9.13
N GLY A 183 4.50 19.43 -8.51
CA GLY A 183 3.98 18.66 -7.37
C GLY A 183 3.76 19.51 -6.12
N PRO A 184 3.19 18.94 -5.05
CA PRO A 184 2.80 19.67 -3.83
C PRO A 184 3.95 20.42 -3.16
N MET A 185 5.16 19.88 -3.23
CA MET A 185 6.36 20.51 -2.69
C MET A 185 6.66 21.86 -3.37
N PHE A 186 6.38 21.99 -4.67
CA PHE A 186 6.51 23.26 -5.40
C PHE A 186 5.34 24.20 -5.13
N VAL A 187 4.12 23.67 -4.97
CA VAL A 187 2.92 24.42 -4.57
C VAL A 187 3.18 25.17 -3.27
N VAL A 188 3.62 24.46 -2.22
CA VAL A 188 3.84 25.06 -0.91
C VAL A 188 5.08 25.98 -0.90
N LYS A 189 6.17 25.61 -1.59
CA LYS A 189 7.38 26.44 -1.67
C LYS A 189 7.15 27.78 -2.34
N LYS A 190 6.45 27.82 -3.47
CA LYS A 190 6.17 29.06 -4.21
C LYS A 190 4.95 29.78 -3.62
N GLY A 191 3.87 29.07 -3.39
CA GLY A 191 2.59 29.65 -2.99
C GLY A 191 2.62 30.39 -1.64
N LEU A 192 3.45 29.95 -0.68
CA LEU A 192 3.62 30.63 0.61
C LEU A 192 4.43 31.93 0.54
N THR A 193 5.02 32.26 -0.62
CA THR A 193 5.71 33.55 -0.83
C THR A 193 4.77 34.66 -1.26
N GLU A 194 3.58 34.32 -1.75
CA GLU A 194 2.63 35.30 -2.32
C GLU A 194 1.84 36.10 -1.27
N SER A 195 1.69 35.57 -0.06
CA SER A 195 0.91 36.23 1.00
C SER A 195 1.45 35.91 2.39
N SER A 196 1.68 36.95 3.18
CA SER A 196 2.08 36.84 4.58
C SER A 196 0.98 36.21 5.43
N ALA A 197 -0.29 36.55 5.18
CA ALA A 197 -1.43 35.95 5.88
C ALA A 197 -1.51 34.44 5.60
N LEU A 198 -1.39 34.03 4.33
CA LEU A 198 -1.39 32.62 3.94
C LEU A 198 -0.24 31.86 4.59
N ARG A 199 0.95 32.47 4.65
CA ARG A 199 2.12 31.92 5.33
C ARG A 199 1.88 31.66 6.81
N VAL A 200 1.29 32.63 7.52
CA VAL A 200 0.97 32.49 8.96
C VAL A 200 -0.06 31.39 9.18
N ILE A 201 -1.14 31.38 8.39
CA ILE A 201 -2.18 30.34 8.46
C ILE A 201 -1.57 28.96 8.22
N ALA A 202 -0.76 28.80 7.17
CA ALA A 202 -0.08 27.54 6.88
C ALA A 202 0.81 27.07 8.05
N GLY A 203 1.63 27.96 8.60
CA GLY A 203 2.47 27.63 9.75
C GLY A 203 1.68 27.14 10.97
N ILE A 204 0.57 27.82 11.28
CA ILE A 204 -0.33 27.43 12.37
C ILE A 204 -1.00 26.09 12.07
N THR A 205 -1.50 25.88 10.85
CA THR A 205 -2.14 24.62 10.44
C THR A 205 -1.19 23.44 10.56
N PHE A 206 0.03 23.55 10.00
CA PHE A 206 1.03 22.48 10.06
C PHE A 206 1.52 22.22 11.50
N ALA A 207 1.68 23.27 12.31
CA ALA A 207 1.99 23.10 13.73
C ALA A 207 0.85 22.38 14.48
N ALA A 208 -0.40 22.75 14.24
CA ALA A 208 -1.57 22.13 14.88
C ALA A 208 -1.71 20.65 14.50
N VAL A 209 -1.59 20.32 13.21
CA VAL A 209 -1.61 18.92 12.72
C VAL A 209 -0.47 18.12 13.34
N THR A 210 0.75 18.69 13.36
CA THR A 210 1.92 18.03 13.96
C THR A 210 1.69 17.76 15.45
N LEU A 211 1.21 18.74 16.21
CA LEU A 211 0.92 18.58 17.64
C LEU A 211 -0.17 17.55 17.90
N PHE A 212 -1.21 17.50 17.07
CA PHE A 212 -2.26 16.49 17.15
C PHE A 212 -1.71 15.07 16.94
N LEU A 213 -0.92 14.85 15.90
CA LEU A 213 -0.27 13.56 15.66
C LEU A 213 0.73 13.20 16.76
N THR A 214 1.42 14.20 17.31
CA THR A 214 2.34 14.04 18.44
C THR A 214 1.62 13.62 19.71
N PHE A 215 0.41 14.14 19.94
CA PHE A 215 -0.46 13.71 21.03
C PHE A 215 -0.96 12.27 20.86
N LEU A 216 -1.33 11.88 19.63
CA LEU A 216 -1.67 10.49 19.33
C LEU A 216 -0.47 9.56 19.55
N ALA A 217 0.73 9.97 19.13
CA ALA A 217 1.97 9.24 19.39
C ALA A 217 2.25 9.07 20.88
N TYR A 218 2.08 10.12 21.68
CA TYR A 218 2.23 10.03 23.13
C TYR A 218 1.30 9.00 23.76
N ARG A 219 0.05 8.90 23.31
CA ARG A 219 -0.89 7.88 23.78
C ARG A 219 -0.52 6.48 23.31
N ALA A 220 -0.05 6.34 22.07
CA ALA A 220 0.30 5.06 21.48
C ALA A 220 1.59 4.46 22.07
N PHE A 221 2.53 5.32 22.50
CA PHE A 221 3.76 4.89 23.18
C PHE A 221 3.63 4.97 24.71
N ASP A 222 2.53 4.46 25.27
CA ASP A 222 2.31 4.32 26.72
C ASP A 222 2.61 5.58 27.56
N ASN A 223 2.19 6.75 27.07
CA ASN A 223 2.44 8.05 27.71
C ASN A 223 3.94 8.38 27.87
N ASN A 224 4.79 7.90 26.96
CA ASN A 224 6.21 8.22 26.93
C ASN A 224 6.42 9.66 26.43
N TRP A 225 6.84 10.54 27.34
CA TRP A 225 7.08 11.96 27.04
C TRP A 225 8.17 12.19 25.97
N ILE A 226 9.08 11.24 25.76
CA ILE A 226 10.13 11.34 24.74
C ILE A 226 9.51 11.38 23.33
N ALA A 227 8.39 10.67 23.12
CA ALA A 227 7.67 10.68 21.85
C ALA A 227 7.12 12.08 21.47
N LEU A 228 6.98 12.99 22.45
CA LEU A 228 6.52 14.36 22.21
C LEU A 228 7.60 15.27 21.62
N VAL A 229 8.87 15.00 21.91
CA VAL A 229 9.97 15.96 21.68
C VAL A 229 10.15 16.30 20.19
N PRO A 230 10.25 15.33 19.26
CA PRO A 230 10.47 15.65 17.85
C PRO A 230 9.32 16.46 17.25
N GLY A 231 8.08 16.09 17.58
CA GLY A 231 6.88 16.74 17.08
C GLY A 231 6.70 18.16 17.60
N ILE A 232 6.99 18.42 18.88
CA ILE A 232 6.97 19.77 19.45
C ILE A 232 8.03 20.66 18.78
N ILE A 233 9.26 20.15 18.60
CA ILE A 233 10.33 20.89 17.93
C ILE A 233 9.90 21.25 16.50
N LEU A 234 9.33 20.29 15.77
CA LEU A 234 8.86 20.51 14.40
C LEU A 234 7.72 21.54 14.35
N ALA A 235 6.74 21.45 15.26
CA ALA A 235 5.64 22.41 15.35
C ALA A 235 6.12 23.84 15.68
N LEU A 236 7.04 23.99 16.63
CA LEU A 236 7.66 25.27 16.95
C LEU A 236 8.46 25.83 15.76
N THR A 237 9.12 24.96 15.01
CA THR A 237 9.85 25.35 13.79
C THR A 237 8.89 25.86 12.71
N PHE A 238 7.74 25.19 12.50
CA PHE A 238 6.70 25.68 11.59
C PHE A 238 6.19 27.07 11.99
N CYS A 239 5.83 27.25 13.26
CA CYS A 239 5.40 28.56 13.78
C CYS A 239 6.47 29.63 13.61
N GLY A 240 7.72 29.34 13.99
CA GLY A 240 8.84 30.29 13.88
C GLY A 240 9.07 30.73 12.44
N LEU A 241 9.14 29.79 11.49
CA LEU A 241 9.35 30.12 10.07
C LEU A 241 8.17 30.86 9.45
N ALA A 242 6.94 30.67 9.96
CA ALA A 242 5.74 31.35 9.49
C ALA A 242 5.82 32.88 9.62
N PHE A 243 6.53 33.38 10.64
CA PHE A 243 6.73 34.82 10.85
C PHE A 243 7.96 35.38 10.15
N VAL A 244 8.91 34.53 9.73
CA VAL A 244 10.21 34.96 9.18
C VAL A 244 10.23 34.94 7.64
N LYS A 245 10.09 33.77 7.01
CA LYS A 245 10.36 33.62 5.56
C LYS A 245 9.53 32.50 4.92
N GLY A 246 8.63 32.88 4.01
CA GLY A 246 7.69 31.95 3.36
C GLY A 246 8.36 30.86 2.54
N SER A 247 9.45 31.18 1.85
CA SER A 247 10.21 30.18 1.10
C SER A 247 10.93 29.18 2.00
N ALA A 248 11.33 29.56 3.21
CA ALA A 248 11.92 28.63 4.18
C ALA A 248 10.86 27.68 4.76
N LEU A 249 9.70 28.22 5.16
CA LEU A 249 8.57 27.41 5.62
C LEU A 249 8.12 26.41 4.55
N GLY A 250 7.92 26.89 3.32
CA GLY A 250 7.52 26.03 2.21
C GLY A 250 8.58 25.00 1.81
N THR A 251 9.87 25.34 1.92
CA THR A 251 10.95 24.35 1.74
C THR A 251 10.90 23.28 2.82
N LEU A 252 10.67 23.63 4.08
CA LEU A 252 10.57 22.64 5.16
C LEU A 252 9.39 21.69 4.95
N ILE A 253 8.19 22.21 4.68
CA ILE A 253 6.98 21.40 4.42
C ILE A 253 7.20 20.51 3.20
N GLY A 254 7.71 21.08 2.11
CA GLY A 254 8.03 20.34 0.88
C GLY A 254 9.10 19.26 1.10
N SER A 255 10.11 19.51 1.93
CA SER A 255 11.16 18.52 2.24
C SER A 255 10.62 17.35 3.05
N VAL A 256 9.72 17.60 4.03
CA VAL A 256 9.04 16.51 4.76
C VAL A 256 8.27 15.63 3.79
N PHE A 257 7.47 16.23 2.92
CA PHE A 257 6.73 15.51 1.87
C PHE A 257 7.65 14.71 0.95
N VAL A 258 8.75 15.32 0.48
CA VAL A 258 9.65 14.70 -0.49
C VAL A 258 10.48 13.56 0.10
N VAL A 259 10.95 13.68 1.34
CA VAL A 259 11.66 12.57 2.00
C VAL A 259 10.76 11.34 2.07
N THR A 260 9.49 11.53 2.42
CA THR A 260 8.53 10.42 2.49
C THR A 260 8.10 9.92 1.11
N LEU A 261 8.03 10.80 0.10
CA LEU A 261 7.84 10.41 -1.29
C LEU A 261 8.98 9.50 -1.78
N ILE A 262 10.23 9.83 -1.47
CA ILE A 262 11.40 9.02 -1.85
C ILE A 262 11.36 7.66 -1.14
N ILE A 263 10.99 7.62 0.15
CA ILE A 263 10.80 6.37 0.89
C ILE A 263 9.73 5.51 0.20
N SER A 264 8.54 6.06 -0.08
CA SER A 264 7.48 5.35 -0.79
C SER A 264 7.90 4.88 -2.19
N ALA A 265 8.69 5.68 -2.90
CA ALA A 265 9.19 5.33 -4.23
C ALA A 265 10.13 4.11 -4.19
N ILE A 266 11.02 4.03 -3.20
CA ILE A 266 11.96 2.90 -3.08
C ILE A 266 11.34 1.68 -2.39
N THR A 267 10.26 1.83 -1.62
CA THR A 267 9.56 0.69 -0.99
C THR A 267 8.37 0.24 -1.83
N GLY A 268 7.23 0.92 -1.74
CA GLY A 268 5.98 0.56 -2.39
C GLY A 268 6.05 0.61 -3.92
N GLY A 269 6.71 1.65 -4.44
CA GLY A 269 6.92 1.83 -5.86
C GLY A 269 7.97 0.90 -6.47
N ASN A 270 8.76 0.18 -5.66
CA ASN A 270 9.92 -0.60 -6.11
C ASN A 270 9.98 -1.99 -5.46
N MET A 271 10.51 -2.09 -4.23
CA MET A 271 10.74 -3.36 -3.54
C MET A 271 9.47 -4.22 -3.44
N PHE A 272 8.33 -3.61 -3.11
CA PHE A 272 7.03 -4.30 -3.00
C PHE A 272 6.56 -4.88 -4.34
N GLN A 273 6.75 -4.13 -5.43
CA GLN A 273 6.36 -4.58 -6.78
C GLN A 273 7.17 -5.81 -7.18
N VAL A 274 8.49 -5.78 -6.93
CA VAL A 274 9.40 -6.87 -7.29
C VAL A 274 9.13 -8.13 -6.48
N TRP A 275 8.90 -7.98 -5.18
CA TRP A 275 8.59 -9.09 -4.29
C TRP A 275 7.31 -9.82 -4.75
N ASN A 276 6.24 -9.07 -5.01
CA ASN A 276 4.94 -9.63 -5.40
C ASN A 276 4.98 -10.29 -6.79
N VAL A 277 5.66 -9.67 -7.79
CA VAL A 277 5.91 -10.34 -9.09
C VAL A 277 6.77 -11.59 -8.92
N GLY A 278 7.79 -11.52 -8.05
CA GLY A 278 8.62 -12.67 -7.70
C GLY A 278 7.78 -13.82 -7.14
N ASP A 279 6.89 -13.53 -6.19
CA ASP A 279 6.02 -14.51 -5.54
C ASP A 279 5.05 -15.18 -6.51
N ILE A 280 4.29 -14.41 -7.28
CA ILE A 280 3.33 -14.98 -8.25
C ILE A 280 4.05 -15.80 -9.34
N THR A 281 5.21 -15.35 -9.80
CA THR A 281 5.99 -16.06 -10.83
C THR A 281 6.57 -17.35 -10.28
N PHE A 282 7.08 -17.33 -9.03
CA PHE A 282 7.53 -18.54 -8.36
C PHE A 282 6.37 -19.51 -8.13
N THR A 283 5.23 -19.02 -7.62
CA THR A 283 4.04 -19.82 -7.36
C THR A 283 3.55 -20.54 -8.62
N TYR A 284 3.51 -19.89 -9.78
CA TYR A 284 2.96 -20.53 -10.99
C TYR A 284 3.97 -21.24 -11.89
N PHE A 285 5.20 -20.75 -11.95
CA PHE A 285 6.23 -21.19 -12.90
C PHE A 285 7.50 -21.72 -12.23
N GLN A 286 7.62 -21.62 -10.90
CA GLN A 286 8.80 -22.04 -10.13
C GLN A 286 10.08 -21.34 -10.61
N VAL A 287 9.95 -20.13 -11.15
CA VAL A 287 11.09 -19.28 -11.51
C VAL A 287 11.62 -18.62 -10.23
N PRO A 288 12.93 -18.73 -9.94
CA PRO A 288 13.51 -18.09 -8.76
C PRO A 288 13.33 -16.57 -8.74
N GLN A 289 13.07 -16.01 -7.56
CA GLN A 289 12.81 -14.57 -7.38
C GLN A 289 13.98 -13.70 -7.86
N VAL A 290 15.23 -14.17 -7.73
CA VAL A 290 16.42 -13.45 -8.26
C VAL A 290 16.38 -13.30 -9.78
N ALA A 291 15.86 -14.28 -10.51
CA ALA A 291 15.75 -14.19 -11.97
C ALA A 291 14.70 -13.13 -12.35
N THR A 292 13.56 -13.14 -11.67
CA THR A 292 12.52 -12.10 -11.82
C THR A 292 13.07 -10.71 -11.53
N GLY A 293 13.76 -10.52 -10.38
CA GLY A 293 14.38 -9.26 -10.02
C GLY A 293 15.43 -8.79 -11.04
N SER A 294 16.26 -9.70 -11.55
CA SER A 294 17.27 -9.38 -12.57
C SER A 294 16.65 -8.87 -13.87
N ILE A 295 15.58 -9.52 -14.35
CA ILE A 295 14.87 -9.10 -15.56
C ILE A 295 14.23 -7.73 -15.34
N LEU A 296 13.53 -7.53 -14.22
CA LEU A 296 12.90 -6.25 -13.88
C LEU A 296 13.93 -5.12 -13.76
N THR A 297 15.09 -5.35 -13.16
CA THR A 297 16.18 -4.35 -13.07
C THR A 297 16.59 -3.87 -14.45
N VAL A 298 16.79 -4.77 -15.41
CA VAL A 298 17.18 -4.42 -16.78
C VAL A 298 16.06 -3.65 -17.48
N LEU A 299 14.82 -4.15 -17.43
CA LEU A 299 13.67 -3.53 -18.08
C LEU A 299 13.39 -2.12 -17.55
N VAL A 300 13.35 -1.95 -16.22
CA VAL A 300 13.16 -0.64 -15.59
C VAL A 300 14.32 0.30 -15.93
N GLY A 301 15.56 -0.18 -15.84
CA GLY A 301 16.77 0.60 -16.15
C GLY A 301 16.77 1.16 -17.58
N LEU A 302 16.38 0.35 -18.57
CA LEU A 302 16.29 0.77 -19.98
C LEU A 302 15.33 1.95 -20.19
N VAL A 303 14.28 2.06 -19.35
CA VAL A 303 13.26 3.10 -19.44
C VAL A 303 13.65 4.34 -18.64
N ILE A 304 13.95 4.20 -17.34
CA ILE A 304 14.10 5.37 -16.45
C ILE A 304 15.33 6.24 -16.77
N ILE A 305 16.38 5.64 -17.37
CA ILE A 305 17.57 6.38 -17.80
C ILE A 305 17.23 7.41 -18.89
N GLY A 306 16.18 7.16 -19.69
CA GLY A 306 15.74 8.07 -20.76
C GLY A 306 14.95 9.31 -20.29
N GLY A 307 14.70 9.46 -18.99
CA GLY A 307 13.95 10.60 -18.44
C GLY A 307 12.47 10.62 -18.81
N ILE A 308 11.78 11.73 -18.51
CA ILE A 308 10.31 11.81 -18.58
C ILE A 308 9.73 11.53 -19.96
N LYS A 309 10.41 11.91 -21.04
CA LYS A 309 9.94 11.64 -22.41
C LYS A 309 9.88 10.14 -22.72
N ARG A 310 10.94 9.39 -22.36
CA ARG A 310 10.95 7.93 -22.53
C ARG A 310 9.93 7.26 -21.61
N ILE A 311 9.81 7.75 -20.38
CA ILE A 311 8.82 7.26 -19.41
C ILE A 311 7.40 7.43 -19.96
N GLY A 312 7.04 8.63 -20.42
CA GLY A 312 5.73 8.91 -21.02
C GLY A 312 5.45 8.07 -22.27
N ALA A 313 6.43 7.94 -23.17
CA ALA A 313 6.29 7.13 -24.38
C ALA A 313 6.11 5.63 -24.09
N VAL A 314 6.79 5.10 -23.09
CA VAL A 314 6.64 3.70 -22.67
C VAL A 314 5.32 3.49 -21.93
N ALA A 315 4.98 4.37 -20.98
CA ALA A 315 3.72 4.32 -20.25
C ALA A 315 2.51 4.42 -21.19
N GLY A 316 2.55 5.31 -22.18
CA GLY A 316 1.51 5.47 -23.19
C GLY A 316 1.24 4.21 -24.02
N ARG A 317 2.20 3.28 -24.12
CA ARG A 317 2.01 1.99 -24.80
C ARG A 317 1.62 0.87 -23.82
N ILE A 318 2.31 0.79 -22.68
CA ILE A 318 2.13 -0.29 -21.70
C ILE A 318 0.78 -0.18 -20.97
N VAL A 319 0.38 1.02 -20.54
CA VAL A 319 -0.81 1.19 -19.68
C VAL A 319 -2.11 0.83 -20.40
N PRO A 320 -2.38 1.32 -21.63
CA PRO A 320 -3.58 0.90 -22.34
C PRO A 320 -3.59 -0.61 -22.59
N PHE A 321 -2.45 -1.18 -22.98
CA PHE A 321 -2.31 -2.61 -23.26
C PHE A 321 -2.59 -3.47 -22.03
N MET A 322 -1.98 -3.15 -20.88
CA MET A 322 -2.16 -3.91 -19.65
C MET A 322 -3.61 -3.81 -19.11
N CYS A 323 -4.22 -2.63 -19.20
CA CYS A 323 -5.62 -2.43 -18.82
C CYS A 323 -6.56 -3.22 -19.72
N ILE A 324 -6.37 -3.19 -21.05
CA ILE A 324 -7.21 -3.92 -22.00
C ILE A 324 -7.15 -5.42 -21.75
N ILE A 325 -5.95 -6.00 -21.62
CA ILE A 325 -5.79 -7.44 -21.35
C ILE A 325 -6.50 -7.83 -20.06
N TYR A 326 -6.31 -7.05 -18.99
CA TYR A 326 -6.91 -7.34 -17.71
C TYR A 326 -8.44 -7.22 -17.75
N ILE A 327 -8.98 -6.17 -18.37
CA ILE A 327 -10.42 -5.96 -18.53
C ILE A 327 -11.05 -7.08 -19.35
N LEU A 328 -10.42 -7.50 -20.45
CA LEU A 328 -10.93 -8.60 -21.29
C LEU A 328 -10.95 -9.92 -20.51
N ALA A 329 -9.91 -10.21 -19.75
CA ALA A 329 -9.85 -11.41 -18.93
C ALA A 329 -10.87 -11.40 -17.79
N ALA A 330 -11.04 -10.26 -17.12
CA ALA A 330 -12.05 -10.10 -16.09
C ALA A 330 -13.46 -10.22 -16.70
N ALA A 331 -13.71 -9.59 -17.84
CA ALA A 331 -14.97 -9.69 -18.57
C ALA A 331 -15.29 -11.14 -18.94
N TYR A 332 -14.31 -11.92 -19.39
CA TYR A 332 -14.50 -13.36 -19.64
C TYR A 332 -15.00 -14.09 -18.38
N VAL A 333 -14.34 -13.89 -17.23
CA VAL A 333 -14.75 -14.50 -15.95
C VAL A 333 -16.14 -14.05 -15.51
N LEU A 334 -16.47 -12.77 -15.68
CA LEU A 334 -17.79 -12.25 -15.34
C LEU A 334 -18.87 -12.80 -16.25
N LEU A 335 -18.59 -12.96 -17.55
CA LEU A 335 -19.52 -13.57 -18.50
C LEU A 335 -19.76 -15.05 -18.20
N THR A 336 -18.74 -15.80 -17.77
CA THR A 336 -18.92 -17.21 -17.35
C THR A 336 -19.71 -17.34 -16.05
N ASN A 337 -19.68 -16.31 -15.19
CA ASN A 337 -20.41 -16.25 -13.92
C ASN A 337 -21.55 -15.21 -13.95
N ALA A 338 -22.16 -14.98 -15.11
CA ALA A 338 -23.09 -13.86 -15.31
C ALA A 338 -24.30 -13.88 -14.37
N SER A 339 -24.77 -15.07 -13.97
CA SER A 339 -25.87 -15.23 -13.00
C SER A 339 -25.54 -14.70 -11.61
N GLU A 340 -24.25 -14.65 -11.23
CA GLU A 340 -23.77 -14.22 -9.92
C GLU A 340 -23.49 -12.71 -9.86
N ILE A 341 -23.50 -12.00 -10.99
CA ILE A 341 -23.21 -10.56 -11.00
C ILE A 341 -24.23 -9.78 -10.15
N PRO A 342 -25.56 -9.98 -10.29
CA PRO A 342 -26.53 -9.26 -9.47
C PRO A 342 -26.40 -9.55 -7.97
N SER A 343 -26.12 -10.81 -7.60
CA SER A 343 -25.92 -11.21 -6.20
C SER A 343 -24.64 -10.59 -5.62
N GLY A 344 -23.55 -10.58 -6.40
CA GLY A 344 -22.29 -9.93 -6.04
C GLY A 344 -22.42 -8.42 -5.83
N LEU A 345 -23.09 -7.70 -6.74
CA LEU A 345 -23.36 -6.26 -6.59
C LEU A 345 -24.25 -5.96 -5.38
N ALA A 346 -25.31 -6.75 -5.19
CA ALA A 346 -26.17 -6.61 -4.03
C ALA A 346 -25.41 -6.86 -2.72
N LEU A 347 -24.50 -7.83 -2.70
CA LEU A 347 -23.66 -8.13 -1.55
C LEU A 347 -22.72 -6.96 -1.22
N ILE A 348 -22.07 -6.36 -2.22
CA ILE A 348 -21.22 -5.18 -2.03
C ILE A 348 -22.01 -4.06 -1.35
N VAL A 349 -23.20 -3.74 -1.87
CA VAL A 349 -24.03 -2.65 -1.35
C VAL A 349 -24.56 -2.97 0.05
N ARG A 350 -25.13 -4.16 0.27
CA ARG A 350 -25.70 -4.55 1.57
C ARG A 350 -24.63 -4.64 2.65
N SER A 351 -23.46 -5.21 2.34
CA SER A 351 -22.36 -5.30 3.30
C SER A 351 -21.66 -3.98 3.55
N GLY A 352 -21.77 -3.02 2.63
CA GLY A 352 -21.13 -1.71 2.73
C GLY A 352 -22.02 -0.63 3.36
N LEU A 353 -23.33 -0.85 3.47
CA LEU A 353 -24.26 0.09 4.09
C LEU A 353 -24.40 -0.15 5.60
N PRO A 354 -24.73 0.89 6.38
CA PRO A 354 -25.12 0.72 7.78
C PRO A 354 -26.53 0.14 7.89
N ASP A 355 -26.84 -0.51 9.03
CA ASP A 355 -28.10 -1.21 9.28
C ASP A 355 -29.34 -0.34 9.03
N PHE A 356 -29.30 0.95 9.40
CA PHE A 356 -30.43 1.88 9.22
C PHE A 356 -30.71 2.23 7.74
N LEU A 357 -29.79 1.93 6.82
CA LEU A 357 -29.97 2.06 5.36
C LEU A 357 -30.24 0.69 4.69
N GLY A 358 -30.57 -0.35 5.47
CA GLY A 358 -30.78 -1.70 4.96
C GLY A 358 -29.49 -2.50 4.77
N GLY A 359 -28.40 -2.08 5.41
CA GLY A 359 -27.15 -2.82 5.45
C GLY A 359 -27.20 -4.05 6.35
N SER A 360 -26.30 -5.01 6.10
CA SER A 360 -26.11 -6.18 6.95
C SER A 360 -24.70 -6.75 6.81
N ALA A 361 -24.10 -7.13 7.94
CA ALA A 361 -22.81 -7.80 7.93
C ALA A 361 -22.92 -9.17 7.25
N PRO A 362 -22.03 -9.50 6.30
CA PRO A 362 -22.06 -10.79 5.61
C PRO A 362 -21.71 -11.94 6.57
N ASP A 363 -22.39 -13.07 6.41
CA ASP A 363 -22.16 -14.25 7.24
C ASP A 363 -20.78 -14.88 6.98
N PRO A 364 -20.06 -15.29 8.05
CA PRO A 364 -18.77 -15.95 7.92
C PRO A 364 -18.92 -17.35 7.33
N THR A 365 -18.34 -17.56 6.15
CA THR A 365 -18.47 -18.81 5.38
C THR A 365 -17.15 -19.15 4.69
N GLY A 366 -16.74 -20.43 4.76
CA GLY A 366 -15.43 -20.88 4.30
C GLY A 366 -14.30 -20.04 4.89
N ALA A 367 -13.36 -19.64 4.04
CA ALA A 367 -12.22 -18.79 4.38
C ALA A 367 -12.55 -17.37 4.89
N PHE A 368 -13.80 -16.90 4.75
CA PHE A 368 -14.21 -15.54 5.11
C PHE A 368 -14.70 -15.47 6.57
N LEU A 369 -14.06 -14.60 7.37
CA LEU A 369 -14.33 -14.48 8.81
C LEU A 369 -15.51 -13.56 9.17
N GLY A 370 -16.11 -12.88 8.19
CA GLY A 370 -17.07 -11.80 8.46
C GLY A 370 -16.40 -10.44 8.61
N GLY A 371 -17.20 -9.38 8.63
CA GLY A 371 -16.71 -8.02 8.80
C GLY A 371 -17.84 -7.07 9.19
N THR A 372 -17.57 -6.16 10.14
CA THR A 372 -18.53 -5.10 10.49
C THR A 372 -18.60 -4.04 9.40
N PHE A 373 -19.70 -3.28 9.33
CA PHE A 373 -19.81 -2.11 8.46
C PHE A 373 -18.63 -1.13 8.66
N GLY A 374 -18.29 -0.81 9.92
CA GLY A 374 -17.22 0.14 10.23
C GLY A 374 -15.84 -0.36 9.76
N TYR A 375 -15.58 -1.65 9.92
CA TYR A 375 -14.33 -2.27 9.46
C TYR A 375 -14.26 -2.37 7.94
N ALA A 376 -15.37 -2.75 7.29
CA ALA A 376 -15.49 -2.74 5.83
C ALA A 376 -15.24 -1.33 5.26
N ALA A 377 -15.85 -0.30 5.86
CA ALA A 377 -15.63 1.09 5.47
C ALA A 377 -14.17 1.51 5.63
N MET A 378 -13.55 1.19 6.77
CA MET A 378 -12.15 1.53 7.03
C MET A 378 -11.22 0.88 6.01
N TRP A 379 -11.37 -0.43 5.74
CA TRP A 379 -10.55 -1.12 4.74
C TRP A 379 -10.82 -0.64 3.33
N GLY A 380 -12.08 -0.43 2.97
CA GLY A 380 -12.46 0.09 1.66
C GLY A 380 -11.85 1.47 1.40
N ILE A 381 -11.96 2.37 2.38
CA ILE A 381 -11.36 3.70 2.25
C ILE A 381 -9.84 3.61 2.19
N LYS A 382 -9.18 2.92 3.15
CA LYS A 382 -7.73 2.77 3.15
C LYS A 382 -7.24 2.23 1.79
N ARG A 383 -7.88 1.17 1.27
CA ARG A 383 -7.45 0.53 0.02
C ARG A 383 -7.70 1.37 -1.22
N ALA A 384 -8.83 2.06 -1.34
CA ALA A 384 -9.04 2.98 -2.48
C ALA A 384 -8.07 4.16 -2.47
N LEU A 385 -7.65 4.62 -1.30
CA LEU A 385 -6.63 5.66 -1.19
C LEU A 385 -5.24 5.17 -1.61
N PHE A 386 -4.90 3.92 -1.31
CA PHE A 386 -3.66 3.31 -1.79
C PHE A 386 -3.69 3.06 -3.30
N SER A 387 -4.84 2.66 -3.86
CA SER A 387 -4.99 2.38 -5.30
C SER A 387 -4.94 3.68 -6.13
N SER A 388 -5.86 4.60 -5.86
CA SER A 388 -6.01 5.81 -6.68
C SER A 388 -5.01 6.92 -6.37
N GLU A 389 -4.26 6.79 -5.26
CA GLU A 389 -3.36 7.81 -4.71
C GLU A 389 -4.03 9.20 -4.56
N ALA A 390 -5.36 9.25 -4.44
CA ALA A 390 -6.10 10.51 -4.46
C ALA A 390 -5.81 11.33 -3.19
N GLY A 391 -5.32 12.56 -3.38
CA GLY A 391 -4.94 13.45 -2.29
C GLY A 391 -3.62 13.09 -1.60
N GLN A 392 -2.88 12.08 -2.09
CA GLN A 392 -1.51 11.81 -1.66
C GLN A 392 -0.50 12.80 -2.26
N GLY A 393 -0.81 13.43 -3.39
CA GLY A 393 0.06 14.43 -4.01
C GLY A 393 1.20 13.89 -4.87
N SER A 394 1.23 12.60 -5.17
CA SER A 394 2.19 11.95 -6.06
C SER A 394 1.89 12.18 -7.55
N SER A 395 0.68 11.84 -8.02
CA SER A 395 0.25 11.99 -9.42
C SER A 395 0.50 13.38 -10.04
N PRO A 396 0.31 14.51 -9.31
CA PRO A 396 0.64 15.83 -9.84
C PRO A 396 2.06 15.99 -10.33
N ILE A 397 2.99 15.14 -9.90
CA ILE A 397 4.38 15.15 -10.35
C ILE A 397 4.49 14.70 -11.82
N ALA A 398 3.78 13.63 -12.22
CA ALA A 398 3.71 13.21 -13.63
C ALA A 398 3.00 14.26 -14.48
N HIS A 399 1.82 14.70 -14.04
CA HIS A 399 1.02 15.69 -14.78
C HIS A 399 1.73 17.03 -14.95
N SER A 400 2.65 17.39 -14.05
CA SER A 400 3.46 18.61 -14.19
C SER A 400 4.33 18.62 -15.45
N ALA A 401 4.61 17.45 -16.06
CA ALA A 401 5.35 17.33 -17.30
C ALA A 401 4.48 17.51 -18.57
N ALA A 402 3.16 17.56 -18.43
CA ALA A 402 2.23 17.68 -19.55
C ALA A 402 2.40 18.99 -20.31
N ARG A 403 2.28 18.96 -21.63
CA ARG A 403 2.34 20.15 -22.48
C ARG A 403 1.00 20.86 -22.48
N THR A 404 0.93 22.02 -21.82
CA THR A 404 -0.29 22.84 -21.75
C THR A 404 -0.02 24.24 -21.19
N ASP A 405 -0.68 25.24 -21.76
CA ASP A 405 -0.77 26.60 -21.21
C ASP A 405 -1.87 26.77 -20.15
N GLU A 406 -2.83 25.85 -20.10
CA GLU A 406 -3.98 25.86 -19.21
C GLU A 406 -3.83 24.84 -18.07
N PRO A 407 -3.51 25.28 -16.83
CA PRO A 407 -3.32 24.39 -15.68
C PRO A 407 -4.53 23.50 -15.36
N VAL A 408 -5.74 24.04 -15.55
CA VAL A 408 -6.99 23.36 -15.26
C VAL A 408 -7.29 22.26 -16.28
N ARG A 409 -6.85 22.44 -17.54
CA ARG A 409 -7.03 21.45 -18.61
C ARG A 409 -6.45 20.10 -18.17
N GLU A 410 -5.23 20.12 -17.66
CA GLU A 410 -4.56 18.94 -17.13
C GLU A 410 -5.15 18.45 -15.80
N GLY A 411 -5.61 19.36 -14.94
CA GLY A 411 -6.37 18.98 -13.75
C GLY A 411 -7.60 18.14 -14.09
N ILE A 412 -8.37 18.52 -15.11
CA ILE A 412 -9.56 17.77 -15.54
C ILE A 412 -9.17 16.39 -16.07
N VAL A 413 -8.05 16.27 -16.78
CA VAL A 413 -7.50 14.98 -17.25
C VAL A 413 -7.18 14.06 -16.08
N ALA A 414 -6.49 14.57 -15.04
CA ALA A 414 -6.15 13.78 -13.86
C ALA A 414 -7.37 13.23 -13.10
N GLY A 415 -8.53 13.89 -13.23
CA GLY A 415 -9.79 13.36 -12.72
C GLY A 415 -10.20 12.01 -13.32
N LEU A 416 -9.63 11.59 -14.46
CA LEU A 416 -9.85 10.26 -15.05
C LEU A 416 -9.12 9.15 -14.29
N GLU A 417 -8.05 9.45 -13.55
CA GLU A 417 -7.25 8.41 -12.89
C GLU A 417 -8.09 7.58 -11.92
N PRO A 418 -8.78 8.17 -10.91
CA PRO A 418 -9.53 7.37 -9.94
C PRO A 418 -10.73 6.65 -10.57
N PHE A 419 -11.24 7.13 -11.70
CA PHE A 419 -12.28 6.45 -12.45
C PHE A 419 -11.75 5.17 -13.10
N ILE A 420 -10.65 5.26 -13.85
CA ILE A 420 -10.04 4.09 -14.52
C ILE A 420 -9.53 3.09 -13.47
N ASP A 421 -8.80 3.57 -12.48
CA ASP A 421 -8.17 2.77 -11.43
C ASP A 421 -9.21 2.07 -10.53
N THR A 422 -10.03 2.86 -9.82
CA THR A 422 -10.86 2.36 -8.74
C THR A 422 -12.26 1.97 -9.22
N ILE A 423 -12.90 2.80 -10.05
CA ILE A 423 -14.28 2.53 -10.50
C ILE A 423 -14.32 1.43 -11.56
N VAL A 424 -13.34 1.36 -12.45
CA VAL A 424 -13.28 0.33 -13.50
C VAL A 424 -12.45 -0.87 -13.07
N VAL A 425 -11.12 -0.72 -12.95
CA VAL A 425 -10.22 -1.88 -12.77
C VAL A 425 -10.46 -2.59 -11.43
N CYS A 426 -10.45 -1.86 -10.30
CA CYS A 426 -10.67 -2.48 -8.99
C CYS A 426 -12.06 -3.11 -8.84
N THR A 427 -13.10 -2.50 -9.42
CA THR A 427 -14.45 -3.08 -9.43
C THR A 427 -14.50 -4.40 -10.18
N LEU A 428 -13.85 -4.48 -11.35
CA LEU A 428 -13.76 -5.72 -12.11
C LEU A 428 -13.01 -6.80 -11.31
N THR A 429 -11.88 -6.45 -10.68
CA THR A 429 -11.16 -7.37 -9.78
C THR A 429 -12.07 -7.88 -8.67
N ALA A 430 -12.77 -6.98 -7.98
CA ALA A 430 -13.66 -7.33 -6.88
C ALA A 430 -14.79 -8.26 -7.35
N LEU A 431 -15.43 -7.94 -8.47
CA LEU A 431 -16.49 -8.77 -9.02
C LEU A 431 -15.97 -10.15 -9.43
N VAL A 432 -14.77 -10.26 -10.00
CA VAL A 432 -14.15 -11.57 -10.30
C VAL A 432 -13.95 -12.39 -9.02
N ILE A 433 -13.45 -11.78 -7.94
CA ILE A 433 -13.24 -12.45 -6.65
C ILE A 433 -14.57 -12.91 -6.04
N LEU A 434 -15.61 -12.07 -6.11
CA LEU A 434 -16.91 -12.36 -5.52
C LEU A 434 -17.70 -13.40 -6.32
N THR A 435 -17.77 -13.24 -7.64
CA THR A 435 -18.57 -14.10 -8.53
C THR A 435 -17.94 -15.48 -8.75
N SER A 436 -16.61 -15.60 -8.67
CA SER A 436 -15.92 -16.91 -8.68
C SER A 436 -16.06 -17.69 -7.36
N GLY A 437 -16.52 -17.03 -6.29
CA GLY A 437 -16.58 -17.59 -4.94
C GLY A 437 -15.22 -17.72 -4.25
N ALA A 438 -14.14 -17.16 -4.81
CA ALA A 438 -12.79 -17.28 -4.26
C ALA A 438 -12.69 -16.78 -2.81
N TYR A 439 -13.37 -15.68 -2.47
CA TYR A 439 -13.36 -15.15 -1.10
C TYR A 439 -14.00 -16.08 -0.05
N LYS A 440 -14.94 -16.93 -0.47
CA LYS A 440 -15.61 -17.96 0.36
C LYS A 440 -15.06 -19.37 0.12
N ARG A 441 -13.83 -19.47 -0.39
CA ARG A 441 -13.21 -20.76 -0.72
C ARG A 441 -13.29 -21.73 0.45
N GLU A 442 -13.50 -23.00 0.10
CA GLU A 442 -13.51 -24.12 1.01
C GLU A 442 -12.08 -24.47 1.45
N ALA A 443 -11.96 -25.32 2.47
CA ALA A 443 -10.69 -25.84 2.91
C ALA A 443 -10.02 -26.64 1.78
N GLU A 444 -8.72 -26.42 1.59
CA GLU A 444 -7.92 -27.10 0.58
C GLU A 444 -7.42 -28.46 1.04
N ALA A 445 -7.38 -28.68 2.35
CA ALA A 445 -7.19 -29.97 2.99
C ALA A 445 -7.93 -29.96 4.33
N SER A 446 -8.18 -31.12 4.94
CA SER A 446 -8.78 -31.21 6.27
C SER A 446 -8.15 -32.38 7.02
N TYR A 447 -7.93 -32.22 8.32
CA TYR A 447 -7.53 -33.34 9.17
C TYR A 447 -8.68 -34.32 9.36
N ALA A 448 -8.36 -35.60 9.50
CA ALA A 448 -9.39 -36.63 9.64
C ALA A 448 -10.01 -36.64 11.04
N SER A 449 -9.24 -36.25 12.07
CA SER A 449 -9.70 -36.17 13.45
C SER A 449 -8.97 -35.08 14.23
N ALA A 450 -9.58 -34.63 15.33
CA ALA A 450 -9.00 -33.65 16.25
C ALA A 450 -7.78 -34.19 17.04
N ASP A 451 -7.42 -35.46 16.88
CA ASP A 451 -6.20 -36.02 17.49
C ASP A 451 -4.95 -35.69 16.67
N GLU A 452 -5.10 -35.44 15.37
CA GLU A 452 -4.02 -35.13 14.42
C GLU A 452 -3.54 -33.67 14.52
N ILE A 453 -4.34 -32.80 15.14
CA ILE A 453 -4.01 -31.39 15.35
C ILE A 453 -4.50 -30.87 16.69
N ARG A 454 -3.62 -30.18 17.42
CA ARG A 454 -3.90 -29.71 18.78
C ARG A 454 -3.62 -28.22 18.93
N ILE A 455 -4.50 -27.55 19.68
CA ILE A 455 -4.30 -26.17 20.13
C ILE A 455 -3.53 -26.20 21.44
N VAL A 456 -2.31 -25.66 21.42
CA VAL A 456 -1.39 -25.62 22.56
C VAL A 456 -1.06 -24.17 22.94
N ALA A 457 -0.77 -23.92 24.20
CA ALA A 457 -0.24 -22.62 24.63
C ALA A 457 1.24 -22.52 24.25
N THR A 458 1.70 -21.32 23.93
CA THR A 458 3.13 -21.05 23.72
C THR A 458 3.93 -21.30 25.01
N GLU A 459 5.24 -21.51 24.89
CA GLU A 459 6.11 -21.83 26.05
C GLU A 459 6.07 -20.75 27.16
N ASP A 460 5.83 -19.49 26.79
CA ASP A 460 5.68 -18.36 27.70
C ASP A 460 4.24 -18.17 28.22
N GLY A 461 3.28 -18.95 27.72
CA GLY A 461 1.86 -18.91 28.07
C GLY A 461 1.12 -17.65 27.61
N SER A 462 1.73 -16.81 26.77
CA SER A 462 1.16 -15.53 26.35
C SER A 462 0.25 -15.63 25.12
N ALA A 463 0.35 -16.72 24.35
CA ALA A 463 -0.38 -16.93 23.11
C ALA A 463 -0.71 -18.42 22.89
N TRP A 464 -1.45 -18.68 21.81
CA TRP A 464 -1.86 -20.02 21.39
C TRP A 464 -1.29 -20.34 20.02
N THR A 465 -0.91 -21.59 19.80
CA THR A 465 -0.44 -22.10 18.50
C THR A 465 -1.05 -23.47 18.20
N LEU A 466 -0.78 -23.98 17.01
CA LEU A 466 -1.23 -25.28 16.55
C LEU A 466 -0.02 -26.23 16.44
N GLU A 467 -0.22 -27.48 16.83
CA GLU A 467 0.75 -28.56 16.64
C GLU A 467 0.10 -29.69 15.85
N SER A 468 0.81 -30.16 14.81
CA SER A 468 0.38 -31.24 13.93
C SER A 468 1.59 -32.04 13.46
N GLU A 469 1.50 -33.38 13.43
CA GLU A 469 2.62 -34.24 12.98
C GLU A 469 2.85 -34.18 11.48
N SER A 470 1.78 -34.15 10.68
CA SER A 470 1.89 -34.09 9.22
C SER A 470 0.63 -33.49 8.60
N LEU A 471 0.82 -32.77 7.50
CA LEU A 471 -0.26 -32.20 6.72
C LEU A 471 -1.06 -33.28 5.97
N PRO A 472 -2.40 -33.18 5.99
CA PRO A 472 -3.27 -34.03 5.18
C PRO A 472 -3.08 -33.70 3.69
N ARG A 473 -3.48 -34.63 2.83
CA ARG A 473 -3.45 -34.42 1.38
C ARG A 473 -4.49 -33.37 0.97
N MET A 474 -4.14 -32.54 -0.01
CA MET A 474 -5.09 -31.60 -0.61
C MET A 474 -6.25 -32.30 -1.32
N THR A 475 -7.43 -31.67 -1.29
CA THR A 475 -8.62 -32.07 -2.02
C THR A 475 -8.36 -32.15 -3.53
N ASP A 476 -9.14 -32.97 -4.22
CA ASP A 476 -9.00 -33.16 -5.68
C ASP A 476 -9.19 -31.84 -6.44
N ASP A 477 -10.14 -31.02 -5.98
CA ASP A 477 -10.42 -29.70 -6.54
C ASP A 477 -9.25 -28.72 -6.33
N ALA A 478 -8.66 -28.68 -5.14
CA ALA A 478 -7.47 -27.85 -4.88
C ALA A 478 -6.29 -28.28 -5.76
N ARG A 479 -6.06 -29.60 -5.89
CA ARG A 479 -5.02 -30.16 -6.77
C ARG A 479 -5.27 -29.88 -8.25
N ARG A 480 -6.54 -29.91 -8.70
CA ARG A 480 -6.93 -29.55 -10.07
C ARG A 480 -6.62 -28.10 -10.38
N ILE A 481 -7.02 -27.18 -9.50
CA ILE A 481 -6.75 -25.73 -9.67
C ILE A 481 -5.25 -25.46 -9.70
N ARG A 482 -4.49 -26.10 -8.80
CA ARG A 482 -3.04 -25.95 -8.67
C ARG A 482 -2.23 -26.73 -9.70
N ARG A 483 -2.89 -27.54 -10.54
CA ARG A 483 -2.30 -28.44 -11.55
C ARG A 483 -1.19 -29.33 -10.99
N THR A 484 -1.42 -29.87 -9.79
CA THR A 484 -0.47 -30.76 -9.11
C THR A 484 -0.49 -32.14 -9.78
N PRO A 485 0.66 -32.83 -9.98
CA PRO A 485 0.66 -34.18 -10.55
C PRO A 485 -0.22 -35.16 -9.77
N GLU A 486 -0.79 -36.12 -10.49
CA GLU A 486 -1.62 -37.16 -9.92
C GLU A 486 -0.81 -37.99 -8.89
N GLY A 487 -1.37 -38.23 -7.71
CA GLY A 487 -0.66 -38.90 -6.60
C GLY A 487 0.10 -37.98 -5.64
N ALA A 488 0.41 -36.72 -6.02
CA ALA A 488 1.11 -35.80 -5.12
C ALA A 488 0.21 -35.27 -3.98
N SER A 489 0.84 -34.82 -2.89
CA SER A 489 0.17 -34.24 -1.72
C SER A 489 -0.55 -32.92 -2.02
N GLY A 490 -0.06 -32.15 -3.01
CA GLY A 490 -0.57 -30.82 -3.33
C GLY A 490 0.27 -29.67 -2.77
N TRP A 491 0.98 -29.93 -1.67
CA TRP A 491 1.76 -28.95 -0.93
C TRP A 491 3.08 -28.58 -1.57
N ARG A 492 3.52 -27.35 -1.31
CA ARG A 492 4.82 -26.83 -1.73
C ARG A 492 5.57 -26.25 -0.54
N ASP A 493 6.89 -26.36 -0.59
CA ASP A 493 7.74 -25.84 0.47
C ASP A 493 7.65 -24.31 0.51
N GLY A 494 7.47 -23.78 1.71
CA GLY A 494 7.33 -22.35 1.97
C GLY A 494 5.96 -21.73 1.71
N GLU A 495 4.96 -22.54 1.38
CA GLU A 495 3.58 -22.08 1.17
C GLU A 495 2.94 -21.60 2.48
N THR A 496 2.11 -20.56 2.42
CA THR A 496 1.37 -20.06 3.58
C THR A 496 -0.04 -20.64 3.63
N VAL A 497 -0.45 -21.08 4.81
CA VAL A 497 -1.79 -21.63 5.08
C VAL A 497 -2.34 -21.01 6.35
N PHE A 498 -3.65 -21.13 6.58
CA PHE A 498 -4.24 -20.81 7.87
C PHE A 498 -5.36 -21.77 8.24
N MET A 499 -5.64 -21.86 9.53
CA MET A 499 -6.86 -22.46 10.08
C MET A 499 -7.71 -21.41 10.78
N ILE A 500 -9.01 -21.67 10.83
CA ILE A 500 -9.97 -20.82 11.52
C ILE A 500 -10.33 -21.46 12.86
N VAL A 501 -10.24 -20.70 13.93
CA VAL A 501 -10.57 -21.10 15.30
C VAL A 501 -11.57 -20.13 15.91
N GLU A 502 -12.37 -20.61 16.87
CA GLU A 502 -13.21 -19.77 17.73
C GLU A 502 -12.40 -19.37 18.98
N ALA A 503 -12.39 -18.08 19.30
CA ALA A 503 -11.65 -17.48 20.40
C ALA A 503 -12.37 -16.21 20.91
N ASP A 504 -11.65 -15.25 21.49
CA ASP A 504 -12.23 -13.97 21.90
C ASP A 504 -12.75 -13.17 20.70
N VAL A 505 -13.84 -12.44 20.93
CA VAL A 505 -14.49 -11.60 19.91
C VAL A 505 -13.51 -10.56 19.38
N ASP A 506 -13.22 -10.62 18.08
CA ASP A 506 -12.42 -9.61 17.41
C ASP A 506 -13.28 -8.35 17.21
N PRO A 507 -12.89 -7.19 17.76
CA PRO A 507 -13.65 -5.94 17.62
C PRO A 507 -13.77 -5.46 16.16
N ASN A 508 -12.88 -5.92 15.27
CA ASN A 508 -12.90 -5.57 13.85
C ASN A 508 -14.00 -6.33 13.09
N THR A 509 -14.06 -7.65 13.29
CA THR A 509 -15.03 -8.51 12.60
C THR A 509 -16.36 -8.56 13.33
N GLY A 510 -16.37 -8.26 14.65
CA GLY A 510 -17.52 -8.43 15.53
C GLY A 510 -17.86 -9.91 15.76
N ARG A 511 -16.90 -10.81 15.50
CA ARG A 511 -17.06 -12.27 15.57
C ARG A 511 -15.96 -12.87 16.43
N ASP A 512 -16.23 -14.04 16.98
CA ASP A 512 -15.32 -14.90 17.73
C ASP A 512 -14.38 -15.73 16.83
N LEU A 513 -14.43 -15.56 15.51
CA LEU A 513 -13.58 -16.28 14.56
C LEU A 513 -12.22 -15.61 14.36
N ARG A 514 -11.15 -16.37 14.53
CA ARG A 514 -9.75 -15.93 14.38
C ARG A 514 -8.98 -16.87 13.45
N ARG A 515 -7.90 -16.35 12.84
CA ARG A 515 -6.98 -17.13 12.00
C ARG A 515 -5.69 -17.44 12.76
N ILE A 516 -5.19 -18.65 12.60
CA ILE A 516 -3.81 -19.02 12.94
C ILE A 516 -3.13 -19.38 11.62
N SER A 517 -2.24 -18.50 11.14
CA SER A 517 -1.47 -18.73 9.92
C SER A 517 -0.24 -19.60 10.20
N GLY A 518 0.27 -20.27 9.19
CA GLY A 518 1.46 -21.11 9.28
C GLY A 518 2.16 -21.27 7.93
N THR A 519 3.42 -21.67 7.98
CA THR A 519 4.24 -21.91 6.78
C THR A 519 4.49 -23.39 6.60
N VAL A 520 4.12 -23.91 5.43
CA VAL A 520 4.39 -25.28 5.01
C VAL A 520 5.89 -25.47 4.83
N SER A 521 6.42 -26.54 5.40
CA SER A 521 7.81 -26.94 5.26
C SER A 521 7.92 -28.45 5.03
N ARG A 522 9.00 -28.89 4.41
CA ARG A 522 9.34 -30.32 4.37
C ARG A 522 9.98 -30.75 5.69
N GLY A 523 9.35 -31.69 6.37
CA GLY A 523 9.85 -32.34 7.57
C GLY A 523 10.73 -33.56 7.30
N GLU A 524 11.13 -34.24 8.37
CA GLU A 524 11.87 -35.50 8.29
C GLU A 524 11.02 -36.59 7.59
N ALA A 525 11.68 -37.49 6.85
CA ALA A 525 11.04 -38.58 6.08
C ALA A 525 10.08 -38.13 4.95
N ASP A 526 10.29 -36.95 4.36
CA ASP A 526 9.52 -36.39 3.22
C ASP A 526 8.02 -36.14 3.54
N LYS A 527 7.69 -35.99 4.83
CA LYS A 527 6.36 -35.55 5.28
C LYS A 527 6.24 -34.04 5.20
N TRP A 528 5.07 -33.55 4.80
CA TRP A 528 4.75 -32.12 4.83
C TRP A 528 4.33 -31.72 6.23
N MET A 529 4.89 -30.64 6.77
CA MET A 529 4.55 -30.10 8.10
C MET A 529 4.23 -28.61 7.97
N VAL A 530 3.55 -28.04 8.97
CA VAL A 530 3.33 -26.59 9.08
C VAL A 530 4.03 -26.07 10.30
N GLN A 531 4.82 -25.01 10.12
CA GLN A 531 5.29 -24.17 11.20
C GLN A 531 4.20 -23.13 11.47
N TRP A 532 3.36 -23.40 12.45
CA TRP A 532 2.25 -22.52 12.81
C TRP A 532 2.75 -21.29 13.55
N GLY A 533 2.13 -20.14 13.25
CA GLY A 533 2.28 -18.91 14.01
C GLY A 533 1.52 -18.96 15.32
N THR A 534 1.45 -17.81 15.98
CA THR A 534 0.81 -17.66 17.28
C THR A 534 -0.40 -16.74 17.20
N LEU A 535 -1.36 -16.96 18.09
CA LEU A 535 -2.56 -16.15 18.26
C LEU A 535 -2.63 -15.65 19.70
N ALA A 536 -2.57 -14.34 19.87
CA ALA A 536 -2.87 -13.70 21.14
C ALA A 536 -4.39 -13.75 21.38
N SER A 537 -4.80 -14.42 22.47
CA SER A 537 -6.19 -14.54 22.90
C SER A 537 -6.27 -14.69 24.41
N GLU A 538 -7.22 -13.99 25.04
CA GLU A 538 -7.50 -14.10 26.48
C GLU A 538 -8.12 -15.46 26.86
N ILE A 539 -8.74 -16.14 25.89
CA ILE A 539 -9.36 -17.45 26.10
C ILE A 539 -8.66 -18.53 25.29
N LYS A 540 -8.77 -19.78 25.74
CA LYS A 540 -8.28 -20.91 24.96
C LYS A 540 -9.10 -21.05 23.66
N PRO A 541 -8.47 -20.95 22.48
CA PRO A 541 -9.18 -21.17 21.23
C PRO A 541 -9.66 -22.62 21.11
N PHE A 542 -10.75 -22.82 20.37
CA PHE A 542 -11.26 -24.13 20.01
C PHE A 542 -11.60 -24.17 18.52
N PHE A 543 -11.64 -25.38 17.94
CA PHE A 543 -11.97 -25.52 16.53
C PHE A 543 -13.43 -25.11 16.30
N ARG A 544 -13.65 -24.33 15.24
CA ARG A 544 -14.99 -23.87 14.84
C ARG A 544 -15.91 -25.08 14.67
N THR A 545 -17.16 -24.98 15.10
CA THR A 545 -18.13 -26.07 14.81
C THR A 545 -18.74 -25.88 13.42
N GLY A 546 -18.62 -26.90 12.57
CA GLY A 546 -19.23 -26.96 11.25
C GLY A 546 -20.76 -27.10 11.32
N PRO A 547 -21.48 -26.89 10.19
CA PRO A 547 -22.94 -27.04 10.15
C PRO A 547 -23.44 -28.46 10.48
N ASP A 548 -22.56 -29.45 10.36
CA ASP A 548 -22.76 -30.87 10.66
C ASP A 548 -22.51 -31.23 12.14
N GLY A 549 -22.15 -30.23 12.96
CA GLY A 549 -21.83 -30.42 14.38
C GLY A 549 -20.44 -31.00 14.65
N GLN A 550 -19.61 -31.19 13.61
CA GLN A 550 -18.22 -31.64 13.74
C GLN A 550 -17.25 -30.45 13.79
N PRO A 551 -16.06 -30.59 14.38
CA PRO A 551 -15.06 -29.53 14.33
C PRO A 551 -14.58 -29.31 12.87
N ASP A 552 -14.56 -28.05 12.44
CA ASP A 552 -13.91 -27.61 11.20
C ASP A 552 -12.39 -27.69 11.40
N LEU A 553 -11.81 -28.76 10.89
CA LEU A 553 -10.36 -29.00 10.86
C LEU A 553 -9.76 -28.65 9.50
N GLY A 554 -10.45 -27.78 8.76
CA GLY A 554 -10.06 -27.33 7.44
C GLY A 554 -8.83 -26.44 7.45
N ILE A 555 -7.92 -26.72 6.52
CA ILE A 555 -6.72 -25.94 6.21
C ILE A 555 -7.00 -25.15 4.95
N TYR A 556 -6.86 -23.83 5.02
CA TYR A 556 -7.11 -22.91 3.92
C TYR A 556 -5.77 -22.40 3.38
N GLY A 557 -5.61 -22.34 2.06
CA GLY A 557 -4.47 -21.68 1.44
C GLY A 557 -4.51 -20.18 1.72
N ASP A 558 -3.38 -19.61 2.15
CA ASP A 558 -3.25 -18.17 2.39
C ASP A 558 -2.69 -17.49 1.13
N TYR A 559 -3.60 -17.13 0.22
CA TYR A 559 -3.24 -16.42 -0.99
C TYR A 559 -3.06 -14.93 -0.70
N ALA A 560 -1.82 -14.49 -0.56
CA ALA A 560 -1.51 -13.07 -0.38
C ALA A 560 -1.71 -12.27 -1.68
N GLY A 561 -2.24 -11.06 -1.56
CA GLY A 561 -2.29 -10.07 -2.64
C GLY A 561 -2.78 -10.62 -3.98
N ALA A 562 -1.94 -10.51 -5.01
CA ALA A 562 -2.32 -10.81 -6.40
C ALA A 562 -2.58 -12.31 -6.63
N SER A 563 -2.01 -13.19 -5.80
CA SER A 563 -2.20 -14.64 -5.87
C SER A 563 -3.66 -15.03 -5.60
N MET A 564 -4.38 -14.29 -4.75
CA MET A 564 -5.82 -14.51 -4.51
C MET A 564 -6.66 -14.17 -5.73
N THR A 565 -6.32 -13.10 -6.42
CA THR A 565 -6.97 -12.74 -7.68
C THR A 565 -6.65 -13.77 -8.76
N ALA A 566 -5.39 -14.20 -8.89
CA ALA A 566 -5.03 -15.27 -9.82
C ALA A 566 -5.81 -16.57 -9.55
N TYR A 567 -5.96 -16.94 -8.27
CA TYR A 567 -6.81 -18.06 -7.85
C TYR A 567 -8.28 -17.90 -8.27
N ALA A 568 -8.85 -16.69 -8.13
CA ALA A 568 -10.21 -16.40 -8.58
C ALA A 568 -10.41 -16.61 -10.10
N PHE A 569 -9.43 -16.21 -10.90
CA PHE A 569 -9.43 -16.45 -12.35
C PHE A 569 -9.31 -17.95 -12.67
N ASP A 570 -8.40 -18.66 -12.01
CA ASP A 570 -8.20 -20.10 -12.22
C ASP A 570 -9.40 -20.95 -11.79
N ARG A 571 -10.16 -20.49 -10.79
CA ARG A 571 -11.39 -21.16 -10.35
C ARG A 571 -12.50 -21.08 -11.39
N SER A 572 -12.52 -20.03 -12.21
CA SER A 572 -13.49 -19.86 -13.30
C SER A 572 -13.04 -20.54 -14.59
N ALA A 573 -11.76 -20.45 -14.92
CA ALA A 573 -11.16 -21.16 -16.05
C ALA A 573 -9.73 -21.61 -15.70
N PRO A 574 -9.49 -22.93 -15.51
CA PRO A 574 -8.18 -23.42 -15.07
C PRO A 574 -7.02 -23.00 -15.97
N GLY A 575 -6.06 -22.24 -15.42
CA GLY A 575 -4.87 -21.74 -16.12
C GLY A 575 -5.00 -20.32 -16.65
N LEU A 576 -6.18 -19.71 -16.59
CA LEU A 576 -6.38 -18.31 -16.96
C LEU A 576 -5.63 -17.40 -15.98
N GLY A 577 -5.71 -17.67 -14.68
CA GLY A 577 -4.97 -16.96 -13.64
C GLY A 577 -3.46 -17.11 -13.82
N LYS A 578 -3.01 -18.35 -13.98
CA LYS A 578 -1.60 -18.68 -14.24
C LYS A 578 -0.95 -17.86 -15.36
N ILE A 579 -1.66 -17.62 -16.46
CA ILE A 579 -1.07 -16.94 -17.63
C ILE A 579 -1.38 -15.45 -17.58
N VAL A 580 -2.67 -15.10 -17.55
CA VAL A 580 -3.10 -13.71 -17.77
C VAL A 580 -2.81 -12.84 -16.55
N VAL A 581 -3.07 -13.35 -15.33
CA VAL A 581 -2.82 -12.57 -14.12
C VAL A 581 -1.33 -12.43 -13.85
N THR A 582 -0.50 -13.44 -14.16
CA THR A 582 0.96 -13.30 -14.08
C THR A 582 1.49 -12.29 -15.10
N ILE A 583 1.04 -12.32 -16.36
CA ILE A 583 1.44 -11.30 -17.36
C ILE A 583 1.00 -9.91 -16.91
N ALA A 584 -0.24 -9.76 -16.43
CA ALA A 584 -0.74 -8.50 -15.89
C ALA A 584 0.12 -8.03 -14.71
N ALA A 585 0.44 -8.92 -13.75
CA ALA A 585 1.30 -8.59 -12.61
C ALA A 585 2.66 -8.02 -13.03
N TRP A 586 3.30 -8.62 -14.04
CA TRP A 586 4.56 -8.12 -14.60
C TRP A 586 4.42 -6.74 -15.24
N LEU A 587 3.38 -6.53 -16.06
CA LEU A 587 3.15 -5.25 -16.74
C LEU A 587 2.84 -4.13 -15.74
N PHE A 588 1.97 -4.41 -14.76
CA PHE A 588 1.56 -3.46 -13.73
C PHE A 588 2.76 -3.09 -12.83
N ALA A 589 3.54 -4.07 -12.37
CA ALA A 589 4.74 -3.80 -11.57
C ALA A 589 5.78 -2.99 -12.34
N LEU A 590 6.04 -3.34 -13.60
CA LEU A 590 6.96 -2.62 -14.48
C LEU A 590 6.52 -1.16 -14.65
N SER A 591 5.24 -0.93 -14.95
CA SER A 591 4.70 0.42 -15.16
C SER A 591 4.78 1.25 -13.87
N THR A 592 4.45 0.66 -12.72
CA THR A 592 4.51 1.34 -11.41
C THR A 592 5.94 1.73 -11.05
N MET A 593 6.91 0.84 -11.21
CA MET A 593 8.34 1.13 -10.95
C MET A 593 8.88 2.27 -11.81
N ILE A 594 8.47 2.33 -13.08
CA ILE A 594 8.92 3.38 -14.00
C ILE A 594 8.43 4.77 -13.51
N SER A 595 7.15 4.89 -13.13
CA SER A 595 6.58 6.16 -12.70
C SER A 595 7.03 6.59 -11.31
N TRP A 596 7.07 5.66 -10.35
CA TRP A 596 7.53 5.98 -8.99
C TRP A 596 9.01 6.34 -8.94
N SER A 597 9.83 5.81 -9.87
CA SER A 597 11.20 6.29 -10.07
C SER A 597 11.21 7.78 -10.46
N TYR A 598 10.34 8.22 -11.38
CA TYR A 598 10.24 9.63 -11.74
C TYR A 598 9.76 10.51 -10.58
N TYR A 599 8.81 10.03 -9.77
CA TYR A 599 8.34 10.77 -8.60
C TYR A 599 9.47 11.01 -7.59
N GLY A 600 10.27 9.98 -7.30
CA GLY A 600 11.44 10.13 -6.43
C GLY A 600 12.54 11.00 -7.05
N GLU A 601 12.77 10.92 -8.36
CA GLU A 601 13.69 11.80 -9.10
C GLU A 601 13.32 13.29 -8.91
N GLN A 602 12.03 13.62 -9.04
CA GLN A 602 11.52 14.98 -8.82
C GLN A 602 11.69 15.42 -7.36
N GLY A 603 11.62 14.48 -6.42
CA GLY A 603 12.02 14.69 -5.03
C GLY A 603 13.50 15.06 -4.88
N VAL A 604 14.40 14.33 -5.54
CA VAL A 604 15.84 14.64 -5.54
C VAL A 604 16.09 16.04 -6.12
N TYR A 605 15.41 16.39 -7.22
CA TYR A 605 15.46 17.75 -7.79
C TYR A 605 14.98 18.82 -6.79
N PHE A 606 13.91 18.58 -6.05
CA PHE A 606 13.42 19.53 -5.05
C PHE A 606 14.43 19.75 -3.91
N LEU A 607 15.00 18.68 -3.37
CA LEU A 607 15.92 18.73 -2.22
C LEU A 607 17.28 19.32 -2.60
N PHE A 608 17.83 18.94 -3.76
CA PHE A 608 19.22 19.21 -4.12
C PHE A 608 19.38 20.11 -5.34
N GLY A 609 18.29 20.56 -5.98
CA GLY A 609 18.33 21.43 -7.15
C GLY A 609 19.04 22.77 -6.92
N PHE A 610 19.13 23.24 -5.67
CA PHE A 610 19.89 24.45 -5.31
C PHE A 610 21.39 24.33 -5.60
N LEU A 611 21.92 23.10 -5.81
CA LEU A 611 23.32 22.84 -6.16
C LEU A 611 23.65 23.13 -7.63
N GLY A 612 22.63 23.37 -8.46
CA GLY A 612 22.75 23.63 -9.91
C GLY A 612 22.94 22.38 -10.76
N ASP A 613 22.72 22.54 -12.07
CA ASP A 613 22.64 21.43 -13.05
C ASP A 613 23.85 20.51 -13.09
N ARG A 614 25.05 21.06 -12.88
CA ARG A 614 26.30 20.28 -12.90
C ARG A 614 26.36 19.22 -11.79
N LYS A 615 25.71 19.48 -10.65
CA LYS A 615 25.72 18.59 -9.48
C LYS A 615 24.46 17.74 -9.36
N ILE A 616 23.31 18.25 -9.81
CA ILE A 616 22.04 17.51 -9.71
C ILE A 616 21.94 16.35 -10.70
N LYS A 617 22.39 16.53 -11.95
CA LYS A 617 22.35 15.46 -12.97
C LYS A 617 23.05 14.17 -12.54
N PRO A 618 24.30 14.18 -12.02
CA PRO A 618 24.93 12.95 -11.53
C PRO A 618 24.24 12.39 -10.27
N LEU A 619 23.65 13.24 -9.41
CA LEU A 619 22.91 12.78 -8.24
C LEU A 619 21.61 12.06 -8.61
N VAL A 620 20.89 12.58 -9.61
CA VAL A 620 19.70 11.93 -10.18
C VAL A 620 20.07 10.60 -10.84
N LEU A 621 21.19 10.55 -11.55
CA LEU A 621 21.69 9.29 -12.12
C LEU A 621 22.06 8.28 -11.02
N LEU A 622 22.70 8.73 -9.94
CA LEU A 622 22.98 7.88 -8.77
C LEU A 622 21.68 7.36 -8.13
N TYR A 623 20.67 8.22 -7.98
CA TYR A 623 19.35 7.81 -7.50
C TYR A 623 18.75 6.70 -8.39
N LYS A 624 18.77 6.86 -9.71
CA LYS A 624 18.26 5.84 -10.66
C LYS A 624 19.04 4.54 -10.58
N PHE A 625 20.36 4.61 -10.40
CA PHE A 625 21.20 3.43 -10.20
C PHE A 625 20.86 2.70 -8.90
N VAL A 626 20.73 3.42 -7.78
CA VAL A 626 20.31 2.85 -6.49
C VAL A 626 18.90 2.25 -6.61
N TYR A 627 17.99 2.92 -7.31
CA TYR A 627 16.64 2.42 -7.57
C TYR A 627 16.67 1.07 -8.31
N CYS A 628 17.49 0.94 -9.36
CA CYS A 628 17.67 -0.32 -10.10
C CYS A 628 18.37 -1.40 -9.27
N LEU A 629 19.34 -1.02 -8.44
CA LEU A 629 20.05 -1.95 -7.56
C LEU A 629 19.10 -2.53 -6.50
N LEU A 630 18.21 -1.72 -5.92
CA LEU A 630 17.23 -2.19 -4.96
C LEU A 630 16.29 -3.25 -5.56
N ILE A 631 15.86 -3.10 -6.82
CA ILE A 631 15.06 -4.12 -7.53
C ILE A 631 15.77 -5.48 -7.50
N PHE A 632 17.05 -5.50 -7.86
CA PHE A 632 17.83 -6.73 -7.88
C PHE A 632 18.01 -7.30 -6.46
N LEU A 633 18.37 -6.45 -5.50
CA LEU A 633 18.59 -6.85 -4.11
C LEU A 633 17.32 -7.39 -3.46
N THR A 634 16.14 -6.87 -3.77
CA THR A 634 14.86 -7.42 -3.30
C THR A 634 14.60 -8.81 -3.87
N GLY A 635 14.86 -9.02 -5.16
CA GLY A 635 14.77 -10.36 -5.75
C GLY A 635 15.68 -11.38 -5.06
N VAL A 636 16.86 -10.96 -4.61
CA VAL A 636 17.77 -11.80 -3.82
C VAL A 636 17.26 -11.99 -2.38
N ALA A 637 16.84 -10.92 -1.72
CA ALA A 637 16.37 -10.91 -0.33
C ALA A 637 15.08 -11.73 -0.13
N ALA A 638 14.26 -11.84 -1.16
CA ALA A 638 13.06 -12.68 -1.18
C ALA A 638 13.37 -14.18 -1.26
N MET A 639 14.60 -14.58 -1.61
CA MET A 639 14.97 -15.99 -1.66
C MET A 639 15.25 -16.53 -0.25
N LYS A 640 14.74 -17.73 0.03
CA LYS A 640 15.04 -18.49 1.26
C LYS A 640 16.44 -19.12 1.20
N ILE A 641 17.47 -18.28 1.21
CA ILE A 641 18.89 -18.70 1.13
C ILE A 641 19.72 -18.25 2.34
N PHE A 642 19.17 -17.39 3.20
CA PHE A 642 19.89 -16.83 4.33
C PHE A 642 19.81 -17.76 5.55
N PRO A 643 20.90 -17.88 6.34
CA PRO A 643 20.91 -18.74 7.51
C PRO A 643 19.94 -18.21 8.58
N GLY A 644 18.99 -19.04 9.01
CA GLY A 644 18.01 -18.75 10.07
C GLY A 644 18.06 -19.72 11.26
N GLY A 645 19.10 -20.55 11.37
CA GLY A 645 19.27 -21.56 12.41
C GLY A 645 20.14 -22.73 11.94
N ALA A 646 20.25 -23.79 12.76
CA ALA A 646 21.10 -24.95 12.48
C ALA A 646 20.75 -25.63 11.14
N ASP A 647 19.47 -25.65 10.76
CA ASP A 647 18.98 -26.29 9.53
C ASP A 647 17.90 -25.48 8.77
N ASN A 648 17.62 -24.23 9.17
CA ASN A 648 16.55 -23.41 8.57
C ASN A 648 17.11 -22.29 7.67
N LYS A 649 16.55 -22.16 6.46
CA LYS A 649 16.84 -21.04 5.56
C LYS A 649 15.67 -20.07 5.55
N ILE A 650 15.98 -18.78 5.73
CA ILE A 650 15.00 -17.70 5.76
C ILE A 650 15.17 -16.77 4.55
N ALA A 651 14.09 -16.10 4.20
CA ALA A 651 14.15 -14.90 3.36
C ALA A 651 14.42 -13.69 4.27
N LEU A 652 15.17 -12.70 3.78
CA LEU A 652 15.35 -11.41 4.48
C LEU A 652 14.13 -10.50 4.33
N ILE A 653 13.35 -10.71 3.27
CA ILE A 653 12.07 -10.04 3.01
C ILE A 653 11.09 -11.16 2.70
N GLY A 654 10.45 -11.66 3.76
CA GLY A 654 9.65 -12.89 3.69
C GLY A 654 8.17 -12.64 3.44
N THR A 655 7.65 -11.50 3.93
CA THR A 655 6.22 -11.20 3.92
C THR A 655 5.93 -9.85 3.27
N ASP A 656 4.70 -9.68 2.79
CA ASP A 656 4.19 -8.41 2.30
C ASP A 656 4.11 -7.37 3.41
N GLU A 657 3.80 -7.79 4.65
CA GLU A 657 3.71 -6.90 5.82
C GLU A 657 5.01 -6.13 6.11
N GLU A 658 6.17 -6.79 5.97
CA GLU A 658 7.49 -6.17 6.20
C GLU A 658 7.75 -5.00 5.25
N LEU A 659 7.34 -5.13 3.98
CA LEU A 659 7.48 -4.08 2.96
C LEU A 659 6.35 -3.05 3.02
N ASP A 660 5.12 -3.49 3.29
CA ASP A 660 3.94 -2.62 3.37
C ASP A 660 4.05 -1.66 4.56
N THR A 661 4.70 -2.07 5.65
CA THR A 661 4.89 -1.22 6.84
C THR A 661 5.64 0.07 6.51
N TRP A 662 6.76 -0.02 5.78
CA TRP A 662 7.54 1.18 5.39
C TRP A 662 6.88 1.99 4.28
N THR A 663 6.20 1.31 3.36
CA THR A 663 5.40 1.94 2.31
C THR A 663 4.28 2.77 2.90
N THR A 664 3.52 2.18 3.82
CA THR A 664 2.43 2.82 4.54
C THR A 664 2.94 4.06 5.26
N LEU A 665 4.08 3.99 5.97
CA LEU A 665 4.65 5.16 6.66
C LEU A 665 4.84 6.35 5.71
N GLY A 666 5.47 6.12 4.56
CA GLY A 666 5.72 7.16 3.58
C GLY A 666 4.42 7.78 3.04
N LEU A 667 3.46 6.93 2.66
CA LEU A 667 2.17 7.36 2.12
C LEU A 667 1.31 8.11 3.16
N GLY A 668 1.36 7.70 4.43
CA GLY A 668 0.64 8.34 5.52
C GLY A 668 1.11 9.77 5.76
N VAL A 669 2.43 10.00 5.77
CA VAL A 669 2.99 11.36 5.92
C VAL A 669 2.66 12.22 4.69
N MET A 670 2.73 11.66 3.48
CA MET A 670 2.35 12.37 2.27
C MET A 670 0.90 12.86 2.32
N LEU A 671 -0.04 12.02 2.77
CA LEU A 671 -1.44 12.40 2.98
C LEU A 671 -1.58 13.53 4.02
N VAL A 672 -0.98 13.35 5.19
CA VAL A 672 -1.00 14.34 6.28
C VAL A 672 -0.43 15.68 5.84
N ALA A 673 0.58 15.68 4.97
CA ALA A 673 1.18 16.90 4.44
C ALA A 673 0.34 17.53 3.32
N ASN A 674 -0.21 16.71 2.41
CA ASN A 674 -0.88 17.21 1.20
C ASN A 674 -2.32 17.69 1.46
N ILE A 675 -3.07 17.06 2.37
CA ILE A 675 -4.45 17.50 2.70
C ILE A 675 -4.48 18.99 3.11
N PRO A 676 -3.63 19.47 4.05
CA PRO A 676 -3.53 20.89 4.37
C PRO A 676 -3.14 21.75 3.17
N ILE A 677 -2.18 21.32 2.33
CA ILE A 677 -1.76 22.05 1.13
C ILE A 677 -2.96 22.25 0.20
N MET A 678 -3.71 21.18 -0.07
CA MET A 678 -4.89 21.22 -0.91
C MET A 678 -5.92 22.23 -0.41
N LEU A 679 -6.22 22.23 0.90
CA LEU A 679 -7.18 23.16 1.50
C LEU A 679 -6.68 24.62 1.47
N LEU A 680 -5.41 24.85 1.81
CA LEU A 680 -4.80 26.19 1.83
C LEU A 680 -4.80 26.84 0.45
N PHE A 681 -4.46 26.08 -0.60
CA PHE A 681 -4.38 26.57 -1.98
C PHE A 681 -5.66 26.28 -2.80
N GLY A 682 -6.67 25.65 -2.18
CA GLY A 682 -7.92 25.25 -2.83
C GLY A 682 -8.66 26.42 -3.48
N SER A 683 -8.67 27.57 -2.82
CA SER A 683 -9.31 28.79 -3.37
C SER A 683 -8.67 29.28 -4.66
N ARG A 684 -7.36 29.10 -4.84
CA ARG A 684 -6.65 29.50 -6.06
C ARG A 684 -6.97 28.52 -7.20
N ALA A 685 -6.89 27.22 -6.92
CA ALA A 685 -7.26 26.19 -7.88
C ALA A 685 -8.71 26.31 -8.33
N MET A 686 -9.64 26.55 -7.40
CA MET A 686 -11.06 26.67 -7.73
C MET A 686 -11.37 27.97 -8.48
N LYS A 687 -10.70 29.09 -8.18
CA LYS A 687 -10.83 30.31 -9.00
C LYS A 687 -10.37 30.07 -10.44
N ALA A 688 -9.22 29.43 -10.62
CA ALA A 688 -8.71 29.05 -11.94
C ALA A 688 -9.70 28.10 -12.65
N TYR A 689 -10.18 27.07 -11.96
CA TYR A 689 -11.14 26.11 -12.49
C TYR A 689 -12.42 26.79 -12.99
N HIS A 690 -13.06 27.63 -12.17
CA HIS A 690 -14.28 28.32 -12.59
C HIS A 690 -14.04 29.29 -13.74
N ALA A 691 -12.86 29.93 -13.82
CA ALA A 691 -12.50 30.78 -14.94
C ALA A 691 -12.33 29.96 -16.24
N TYR A 692 -11.61 28.85 -16.18
CA TYR A 692 -11.44 27.91 -17.28
C TYR A 692 -12.79 27.40 -17.79
N ILE A 693 -13.67 26.95 -16.89
CA ILE A 693 -15.00 26.43 -17.26
C ILE A 693 -15.89 27.51 -17.89
N ARG A 694 -15.79 28.78 -17.45
CA ARG A 694 -16.53 29.87 -18.11
C ARG A 694 -16.07 30.08 -19.56
N ARG A 695 -14.75 30.11 -19.78
CA ARG A 695 -14.15 30.28 -21.12
C ARG A 695 -14.48 29.09 -22.04
N LEU A 696 -14.40 27.87 -21.51
CA LEU A 696 -14.80 26.66 -22.23
C LEU A 696 -16.28 26.72 -22.67
N LYS A 697 -17.18 27.14 -21.79
CA LYS A 697 -18.62 27.28 -22.12
C LYS A 697 -18.90 28.44 -23.09
N ALA A 698 -18.07 29.47 -23.07
CA ALA A 698 -18.17 30.60 -23.99
C ALA A 698 -17.65 30.27 -25.40
N GLY A 699 -17.00 29.11 -25.59
CA GLY A 699 -16.40 28.72 -26.87
C GLY A 699 -15.08 29.44 -27.17
N GLU A 700 -14.43 30.02 -26.15
CA GLU A 700 -13.16 30.75 -26.30
C GLU A 700 -11.95 29.83 -26.46
N MET A 701 -12.13 28.52 -26.32
CA MET A 701 -11.11 27.50 -26.50
C MET A 701 -11.44 26.74 -27.77
N GLU A 702 -10.72 27.01 -28.86
CA GLU A 702 -10.93 26.36 -30.15
C GLU A 702 -10.34 24.93 -30.11
N PRO A 703 -11.18 23.87 -30.13
CA PRO A 703 -10.67 22.53 -30.33
C PRO A 703 -10.32 22.33 -31.81
N HIS A 704 -9.35 21.46 -32.08
CA HIS A 704 -9.11 20.94 -33.42
C HIS A 704 -9.54 19.48 -33.53
N ASP A 705 -9.44 18.92 -34.74
CA ASP A 705 -9.73 17.50 -34.96
C ASP A 705 -8.77 16.62 -34.17
N ALA A 706 -9.31 15.53 -33.62
CA ALA A 706 -8.48 14.61 -32.85
C ALA A 706 -7.50 13.89 -33.78
N PRO A 707 -6.20 13.87 -33.46
CA PRO A 707 -5.23 13.01 -34.15
C PRO A 707 -5.59 11.52 -34.02
N ASP A 708 -4.95 10.69 -34.84
CA ASP A 708 -5.09 9.25 -34.71
C ASP A 708 -4.56 8.77 -33.35
N LEU A 709 -5.21 7.74 -32.81
CA LEU A 709 -4.87 7.22 -31.48
C LEU A 709 -3.42 6.74 -31.40
N ALA A 710 -2.89 6.20 -32.51
CA ALA A 710 -1.49 5.80 -32.60
C ALA A 710 -0.58 7.01 -32.36
N ASP A 711 -0.80 8.12 -33.04
CA ASP A 711 0.00 9.35 -32.91
C ASP A 711 -0.04 9.91 -31.49
N VAL A 712 -1.23 9.93 -30.87
CA VAL A 712 -1.41 10.33 -29.47
C VAL A 712 -0.58 9.45 -28.52
N MET A 713 -0.60 8.12 -28.73
CA MET A 713 0.16 7.17 -27.92
C MET A 713 1.67 7.30 -28.13
N GLU A 714 2.10 7.57 -29.37
CA GLU A 714 3.52 7.74 -29.71
C GLU A 714 4.06 9.10 -29.26
N GLY A 715 3.19 10.06 -28.97
CA GLY A 715 3.57 11.44 -28.70
C GLY A 715 3.96 12.19 -29.98
N HIS A 716 3.50 11.71 -31.12
CA HIS A 716 3.58 12.44 -32.37
C HIS A 716 2.45 13.47 -32.34
N ASP A 717 2.79 14.70 -31.99
CA ASP A 717 1.81 15.77 -31.96
C ASP A 717 1.14 15.95 -33.33
N VAL A 718 -0.13 16.36 -33.30
CA VAL A 718 -0.92 16.82 -34.46
C VAL A 718 -0.11 17.87 -35.22
N GLU A 719 0.25 17.59 -36.48
CA GLU A 719 1.23 18.37 -37.27
C GLU A 719 1.21 19.89 -37.11
#